data_AF-A0A7X7JKK7-F1
#
_entry.id   AF-A0A7X7JKK7-F1
#
_cell.length_a   1.000
_cell.length_b   1.000
_cell.length_c   1.000
_cell.angle_alpha   90.00
_cell.angle_beta   90.00
_cell.angle_gamma   90.00
#
_symmetry.space_group_name_H-M   'P 1'
#
loop_
_entity.id
_entity.type
_entity.pdbx_description
1 polymer ?
#
loop_
_entity_poly.entity_id
_entity_poly.type
_entity_poly.pdbx_seq_one_letter_code
_entity_poly.pdbx_strand_id
1 'polypeptide(L)'
;MSKEATSRQPTIALAETPHSHALAECLKKLGVRLLPFARNSQSSGAIPLERWIVQLVEGEFDDVVFTSAQGVHLMVEMSRQLEKSDAFLEALSVARKIARGAKPARALSELGLNADVVTRRPDLDALIAAVENLGLAGRVVGIQPFERATELALAQAIENAGGTARVVAPAAAVDPEALELLEKLAAREAQGIVFLTERTAAWLFDACRVSGQEERLVQTLRSQPVLAAEAATGLLRRRGVHPDLVLSHATVMQPVVRDLAQTLGLWESEAPSVRQNPIGKHRVVVIGNGMVGYKLCERLTEGEDGHPVRITVLGEETWPAYDRVHLSEYFGGKGAEDLVLAPVSWYSARGIDLRLGKRAARIERASRVVITNDGEEVPYDSLVLATGAAPFVPPVPGLDKVGVFVYRTIEDLEAITAYAAGARSAAVIGGGLLGLEAAKAARDLGLTTHVVEQAQRLMPRQLDDAGARLLQRQIEALGLHVHLGVRTVGVLGSASVTGLRFGDGNKLDVDMVIVSAGIRPRDQLAADAGLEVYERGGVVVDDSLRTSDPNIYAVGECAIHDGVLYGLVAPGYEMASALAQTLRGNPGEFNGADMSTKLKLLGVEVASLGDPFADERPGTATVVFQDWLGGTYKKVIVSGDGKKLLGAILVGDTTEYGALLPYARSGDDLPVSPDELLLGTRSGAAPLATPDTAQVCSCNAVTKLDIVQAIAADENCTLEAIKKCTKAGTGCGGCLPLVTDIFNAEMAARGKVVKRSLCEHFEQSRQELYDLVKIRGQRSFREVIEAYGKGHGCEVCKPAVAAILASVHAEPITNHATIQDTNDRFLANIQRGGTYSVVPRIPAGEITPDKLLVIAEVAKKYGLYTKITGGQRIDLFGARVEQLPDIWEELVNAGFESGHAYGKSVRTVKSCVGSTWCRYGVQDSVGFAVRVEERYKGLRSPHKLKSAVSGCVRECAEAQSKDFGLIATEKGWNLYVCGNGGAKPRHAELLASDIDEETALRYIDRFLMYYIKTADKLTRTSVWLEKLEGGIDHVRDVVVNDSLGLAAEFEADMQRLVDAFVCEWTDVVRSPEKRALFRHFADEGSAALAREDRPAPMVSARGQRHPAPWTRTTLPAKRHLPVVEQRSWTRLLRAAEVPAEGGMAVRVGRAELALFHFESRGEWYVTQNMCPHKQELVLSRGLLGDQGGTPKVACPFHKKTFSLESGECLSGDELSIATFPARVEDGWVYAELPGVEALEGMLEGACTGECHDSTREDAAE
;
A
#
# COMPACT_ATOMS: atom_id res chain seq x y z
N MET A 1 -16.65 55.45 4.31
CA MET A 1 -17.42 56.63 3.87
C MET A 1 -18.71 56.13 3.26
N SER A 2 -19.85 56.72 3.62
CA SER A 2 -21.16 56.36 3.05
C SER A 2 -21.28 56.78 1.59
N LYS A 3 -21.87 55.91 0.76
CA LYS A 3 -22.62 56.31 -0.44
C LYS A 3 -23.81 55.37 -0.62
N GLU A 4 -25.01 55.93 -0.47
CA GLU A 4 -26.24 55.36 -0.99
C GLU A 4 -26.13 55.28 -2.52
N ALA A 5 -26.33 54.09 -3.09
CA ALA A 5 -26.76 53.89 -4.46
C ALA A 5 -27.39 52.50 -4.63
N THR A 6 -28.72 52.48 -4.71
CA THR A 6 -29.59 51.48 -5.37
C THR A 6 -29.64 50.05 -4.81
N SER A 7 -30.79 49.77 -4.21
CA SER A 7 -31.27 48.51 -3.67
C SER A 7 -31.73 47.49 -4.75
N ARG A 8 -30.83 46.63 -5.26
CA ARG A 8 -31.23 45.35 -5.86
C ARG A 8 -30.16 44.29 -5.60
N GLN A 9 -30.54 43.22 -4.90
CA GLN A 9 -29.71 42.02 -4.75
C GLN A 9 -29.36 41.47 -6.15
N PRO A 10 -28.09 41.15 -6.44
CA PRO A 10 -27.73 40.63 -7.75
C PRO A 10 -28.40 39.28 -8.01
N THR A 11 -28.94 39.09 -9.22
CA THR A 11 -29.67 37.86 -9.59
C THR A 11 -28.88 37.06 -10.62
N ILE A 12 -28.58 35.78 -10.35
CA ILE A 12 -27.79 34.91 -11.23
C ILE A 12 -28.58 33.67 -11.61
N ALA A 13 -28.48 33.27 -12.87
CA ALA A 13 -28.95 31.97 -13.32
C ALA A 13 -27.86 30.91 -13.07
N LEU A 14 -28.18 29.89 -12.27
CA LEU A 14 -27.30 28.75 -12.05
C LEU A 14 -27.87 27.55 -12.80
N ALA A 15 -27.11 27.04 -13.76
CA ALA A 15 -27.52 25.88 -14.55
C ALA A 15 -26.89 24.61 -13.97
N GLU A 16 -27.39 24.04 -12.85
CA GLU A 16 -27.02 22.72 -12.26
C GLU A 16 -28.04 22.10 -11.26
N THR A 17 -27.94 20.76 -11.06
CA THR A 17 -28.75 19.80 -10.26
C THR A 17 -28.22 19.61 -8.79
N PRO A 18 -28.78 18.76 -7.89
CA PRO A 18 -28.83 18.98 -6.42
C PRO A 18 -27.52 18.89 -5.62
N HIS A 19 -26.37 18.70 -6.25
CA HIS A 19 -25.05 18.78 -5.59
C HIS A 19 -24.49 20.22 -5.52
N SER A 20 -25.19 21.19 -6.10
CA SER A 20 -24.87 22.62 -6.07
C SER A 20 -25.41 23.36 -4.83
N HIS A 21 -26.02 22.65 -3.86
CA HIS A 21 -26.64 23.27 -2.68
C HIS A 21 -25.63 24.09 -1.85
N ALA A 22 -24.37 23.66 -1.78
CA ALA A 22 -23.31 24.40 -1.09
C ALA A 22 -22.98 25.74 -1.78
N LEU A 23 -22.85 25.74 -3.12
CA LEU A 23 -22.61 26.97 -3.88
C LEU A 23 -23.83 27.90 -3.83
N ALA A 24 -25.04 27.34 -3.99
CA ALA A 24 -26.28 28.10 -3.92
C ALA A 24 -26.47 28.74 -2.53
N GLU A 25 -26.17 28.02 -1.45
CA GLU A 25 -26.20 28.57 -0.08
C GLU A 25 -25.10 29.59 0.15
N CYS A 26 -23.88 29.38 -0.34
CA CYS A 26 -22.82 30.38 -0.28
C CYS A 26 -23.21 31.67 -1.00
N LEU A 27 -23.81 31.57 -2.19
CA LEU A 27 -24.25 32.74 -2.98
C LEU A 27 -25.45 33.45 -2.33
N LYS A 28 -26.42 32.70 -1.78
CA LYS A 28 -27.51 33.29 -0.98
C LYS A 28 -26.99 34.01 0.27
N LYS A 29 -26.00 33.43 0.98
CA LYS A 29 -25.34 34.06 2.14
C LYS A 29 -24.58 35.34 1.77
N LEU A 30 -24.13 35.46 0.53
CA LEU A 30 -23.52 36.68 -0.03
C LEU A 30 -24.55 37.68 -0.58
N GLY A 31 -25.85 37.44 -0.39
CA GLY A 31 -26.91 38.34 -0.84
C GLY A 31 -27.27 38.23 -2.32
N VAL A 32 -26.85 37.17 -3.01
CA VAL A 32 -27.21 36.88 -4.41
C VAL A 32 -28.54 36.12 -4.47
N ARG A 33 -29.47 36.60 -5.30
CA ARG A 33 -30.72 35.91 -5.64
C ARG A 33 -30.47 34.93 -6.80
N LEU A 34 -31.03 33.73 -6.74
CA LEU A 34 -30.92 32.73 -7.82
C LEU A 34 -32.25 32.59 -8.56
N LEU A 35 -32.23 32.46 -9.89
CA LEU A 35 -33.42 32.10 -10.66
C LEU A 35 -33.77 30.61 -10.47
N PRO A 36 -35.06 30.21 -10.46
CA PRO A 36 -35.48 28.82 -10.26
C PRO A 36 -34.98 27.87 -11.36
N PHE A 37 -34.69 26.63 -10.97
CA PHE A 37 -34.10 25.55 -11.75
C PHE A 37 -35.05 24.94 -12.80
N ALA A 38 -34.45 24.37 -13.85
CA ALA A 38 -35.09 23.72 -14.99
C ALA A 38 -34.76 22.20 -15.06
N ARG A 39 -35.73 21.29 -14.86
CA ARG A 39 -35.62 19.82 -14.96
C ARG A 39 -35.68 19.33 -16.40
N ASN A 40 -34.73 18.46 -16.72
CA ASN A 40 -34.60 17.75 -17.99
C ASN A 40 -35.86 16.92 -18.32
N SER A 41 -36.71 17.41 -19.22
CA SER A 41 -37.88 16.67 -19.74
C SER A 41 -37.62 16.13 -21.16
N GLN A 42 -38.22 14.97 -21.44
CA GLN A 42 -37.86 14.00 -22.48
C GLN A 42 -38.72 14.11 -23.78
N SER A 43 -38.16 13.98 -25.02
CA SER A 43 -38.97 13.78 -26.25
C SER A 43 -38.67 12.55 -27.09
N SER A 44 -39.79 12.18 -27.73
CA SER A 44 -40.10 11.36 -28.89
C SER A 44 -38.95 10.84 -29.73
N GLY A 45 -38.64 9.56 -29.53
CA GLY A 45 -37.77 8.73 -30.37
C GLY A 45 -36.90 7.77 -29.54
N ALA A 46 -36.57 8.21 -28.32
CA ALA A 46 -35.90 7.40 -27.31
C ALA A 46 -36.88 6.43 -26.63
N ILE A 47 -36.44 5.21 -26.38
CA ILE A 47 -37.15 4.27 -25.52
C ILE A 47 -36.47 4.34 -24.14
N PRO A 48 -37.21 4.61 -23.03
CA PRO A 48 -36.66 4.57 -21.69
C PRO A 48 -35.95 3.23 -21.43
N LEU A 49 -34.85 3.24 -20.66
CA LEU A 49 -34.06 2.03 -20.40
C LEU A 49 -34.93 0.90 -19.84
N GLU A 50 -35.93 1.25 -19.03
CA GLU A 50 -36.89 0.29 -18.48
C GLU A 50 -37.70 -0.41 -19.57
N ARG A 51 -38.24 0.38 -20.50
CA ARG A 51 -39.03 -0.14 -21.62
C ARG A 51 -38.15 -0.90 -22.62
N TRP A 52 -36.91 -0.48 -22.81
CA TRP A 52 -35.96 -1.21 -23.65
C TRP A 52 -35.62 -2.59 -23.05
N ILE A 53 -35.46 -2.68 -21.72
CA ILE A 53 -35.25 -3.97 -21.03
C ILE A 53 -36.49 -4.88 -21.19
N VAL A 54 -37.69 -4.31 -21.10
CA VAL A 54 -38.93 -5.06 -21.36
C VAL A 54 -38.95 -5.60 -22.80
N GLN A 55 -38.60 -4.79 -23.80
CA GLN A 55 -38.54 -5.22 -25.20
C GLN A 55 -37.50 -6.30 -25.45
N LEU A 56 -36.33 -6.21 -24.81
CA LEU A 56 -35.32 -7.27 -24.87
C LEU A 56 -35.89 -8.58 -24.30
N VAL A 57 -36.54 -8.52 -23.14
CA VAL A 57 -37.17 -9.69 -22.49
C VAL A 57 -38.29 -10.27 -23.34
N GLU A 58 -39.04 -9.43 -24.07
CA GLU A 58 -40.09 -9.85 -25.02
C GLU A 58 -39.51 -10.39 -26.34
N GLY A 59 -38.19 -10.41 -26.50
CA GLY A 59 -37.50 -10.97 -27.66
C GLY A 59 -37.50 -10.05 -28.89
N GLU A 60 -37.66 -8.74 -28.71
CA GLU A 60 -37.71 -7.78 -29.82
C GLU A 60 -36.34 -7.50 -30.47
N PHE A 61 -35.23 -7.91 -29.86
CA PHE A 61 -33.88 -7.68 -30.39
C PHE A 61 -33.23 -8.98 -30.87
N ASP A 62 -32.91 -9.00 -32.16
CA ASP A 62 -32.14 -10.07 -32.78
C ASP A 62 -30.65 -10.01 -32.40
N ASP A 63 -30.13 -8.79 -32.26
CA ASP A 63 -28.73 -8.48 -31.94
C ASP A 63 -28.66 -7.36 -30.88
N VAL A 64 -27.65 -7.40 -30.02
CA VAL A 64 -27.41 -6.36 -29.01
C VAL A 64 -25.96 -5.90 -29.03
N VAL A 65 -25.75 -4.59 -29.17
CA VAL A 65 -24.42 -3.97 -29.18
C VAL A 65 -24.09 -3.36 -27.83
N PHE A 66 -22.99 -3.82 -27.23
CA PHE A 66 -22.45 -3.38 -25.95
C PHE A 66 -21.21 -2.50 -26.15
N THR A 67 -21.36 -1.21 -25.86
CA THR A 67 -20.33 -0.18 -26.06
C THR A 67 -19.45 0.02 -24.81
N SER A 68 -19.89 -0.41 -23.62
CA SER A 68 -19.13 -0.25 -22.37
C SER A 68 -19.49 -1.28 -21.30
N ALA A 69 -18.53 -1.65 -20.43
CA ALA A 69 -18.80 -2.50 -19.27
C ALA A 69 -19.79 -1.83 -18.29
N GLN A 70 -19.69 -0.51 -18.11
CA GLN A 70 -20.55 0.21 -17.18
C GLN A 70 -22.03 0.17 -17.58
N GLY A 71 -22.36 0.27 -18.86
CA GLY A 71 -23.76 0.15 -19.27
C GLY A 71 -24.27 -1.30 -19.28
N VAL A 72 -23.39 -2.32 -19.39
CA VAL A 72 -23.78 -3.71 -19.09
C VAL A 72 -24.24 -3.82 -17.64
N HIS A 73 -23.46 -3.28 -16.69
CA HIS A 73 -23.83 -3.30 -15.27
C HIS A 73 -25.10 -2.49 -14.97
N LEU A 74 -25.27 -1.33 -15.61
CA LEU A 74 -26.48 -0.51 -15.46
C LEU A 74 -27.73 -1.24 -15.94
N MET A 75 -27.65 -1.97 -17.06
CA MET A 75 -28.77 -2.77 -17.56
C MET A 75 -29.10 -3.93 -16.62
N VAL A 76 -28.09 -4.57 -16.03
CA VAL A 76 -28.29 -5.61 -15.01
C VAL A 76 -28.95 -5.04 -13.76
N GLU A 77 -28.48 -3.90 -13.26
CA GLU A 77 -29.06 -3.21 -12.11
C GLU A 77 -30.53 -2.83 -12.38
N MET A 78 -30.82 -2.26 -13.55
CA MET A 78 -32.18 -1.91 -13.94
C MET A 78 -33.06 -3.15 -14.12
N SER A 79 -32.52 -4.26 -14.65
CA SER A 79 -33.25 -5.53 -14.74
C SER A 79 -33.63 -6.10 -13.36
N ARG A 80 -32.80 -5.85 -12.33
CA ARG A 80 -33.10 -6.19 -10.93
C ARG A 80 -34.21 -5.31 -10.37
N GLN A 81 -34.14 -4.00 -10.63
CA GLN A 81 -35.19 -3.05 -10.21
C GLN A 81 -36.55 -3.35 -10.85
N LEU A 82 -36.57 -3.94 -12.04
CA LEU A 82 -37.79 -4.35 -12.74
C LEU A 82 -38.24 -5.79 -12.42
N GLU A 83 -37.56 -6.48 -11.50
CA GLU A 83 -37.82 -7.90 -11.16
C GLU A 83 -37.79 -8.84 -12.38
N LYS A 84 -36.93 -8.53 -13.36
CA LYS A 84 -36.80 -9.26 -14.62
C LYS A 84 -35.41 -9.86 -14.85
N SER A 85 -34.56 -9.95 -13.82
CA SER A 85 -33.17 -10.39 -13.94
C SER A 85 -33.00 -11.71 -14.71
N ASP A 86 -33.76 -12.74 -14.33
CA ASP A 86 -33.63 -14.08 -14.95
C ASP A 86 -34.11 -14.07 -16.40
N ALA A 87 -35.26 -13.45 -16.67
CA ALA A 87 -35.81 -13.30 -18.01
C ALA A 87 -34.92 -12.42 -18.92
N PHE A 88 -34.24 -11.43 -18.35
CA PHE A 88 -33.29 -10.56 -19.04
C PHE A 88 -32.02 -11.33 -19.43
N LEU A 89 -31.47 -12.15 -18.52
CA LEU A 89 -30.33 -13.01 -18.82
C LEU A 89 -30.67 -14.09 -19.83
N GLU A 90 -31.86 -14.67 -19.75
CA GLU A 90 -32.38 -15.63 -20.73
C GLU A 90 -32.50 -14.99 -22.12
N ALA A 91 -33.12 -13.80 -22.22
CA ALA A 91 -33.22 -13.07 -23.48
C ALA A 91 -31.85 -12.70 -24.08
N LEU A 92 -30.91 -12.25 -23.25
CA LEU A 92 -29.53 -12.00 -23.70
C LEU A 92 -28.81 -13.26 -24.13
N SER A 93 -29.10 -14.42 -23.54
CA SER A 93 -28.50 -15.69 -23.97
C SER A 93 -28.88 -16.04 -25.42
N VAL A 94 -30.07 -15.63 -25.87
CA VAL A 94 -30.62 -15.89 -27.20
C VAL A 94 -30.18 -14.84 -28.24
N ALA A 95 -30.17 -13.55 -27.89
CA ALA A 95 -29.77 -12.48 -28.82
C ALA A 95 -28.27 -12.49 -29.13
N ARG A 96 -27.84 -12.19 -30.36
CA ARG A 96 -26.40 -12.14 -30.69
C ARG A 96 -25.73 -10.90 -30.08
N LYS A 97 -24.67 -11.10 -29.31
CA LYS A 97 -24.01 -10.09 -28.48
C LYS A 97 -22.74 -9.55 -29.17
N ILE A 98 -22.70 -8.24 -29.43
CA ILE A 98 -21.58 -7.57 -30.10
C ILE A 98 -20.92 -6.60 -29.11
N ALA A 99 -19.65 -6.81 -28.74
CA ALA A 99 -18.95 -6.05 -27.71
C ALA A 99 -17.83 -5.17 -28.27
N ARG A 100 -17.81 -3.90 -27.87
CA ARG A 100 -16.74 -2.92 -28.18
C ARG A 100 -15.52 -3.17 -27.30
N GLY A 101 -14.65 -4.09 -27.73
CA GLY A 101 -13.44 -4.47 -27.01
C GLY A 101 -13.67 -5.38 -25.80
N ALA A 102 -12.57 -5.71 -25.12
CA ALA A 102 -12.56 -6.73 -24.06
C ALA A 102 -13.36 -6.34 -22.80
N LYS A 103 -13.54 -5.05 -22.53
CA LYS A 103 -14.23 -4.58 -21.31
C LYS A 103 -15.72 -4.98 -21.26
N PRO A 104 -16.57 -4.60 -22.23
CA PRO A 104 -17.96 -5.08 -22.26
C PRO A 104 -18.06 -6.61 -22.45
N ALA A 105 -17.13 -7.23 -23.17
CA ALA A 105 -17.10 -8.69 -23.33
C ALA A 105 -16.86 -9.42 -21.98
N ARG A 106 -15.95 -8.89 -21.15
CA ARG A 106 -15.71 -9.40 -19.79
C ARG A 106 -16.92 -9.19 -18.89
N ALA A 107 -17.57 -8.02 -18.96
CA ALA A 107 -18.78 -7.75 -18.17
C ALA A 107 -19.92 -8.73 -18.52
N LEU A 108 -20.06 -9.14 -19.79
CA LEU A 108 -20.98 -10.21 -20.18
C LEU A 108 -20.53 -11.58 -19.62
N SER A 109 -19.24 -11.89 -19.67
CA SER A 109 -18.69 -13.15 -19.14
C SER A 109 -18.91 -13.30 -17.63
N GLU A 110 -18.86 -12.20 -16.88
CA GLU A 110 -19.17 -12.18 -15.44
C GLU A 110 -20.64 -12.52 -15.14
N LEU A 111 -21.53 -12.36 -16.13
CA LEU A 111 -22.95 -12.77 -16.08
C LEU A 111 -23.17 -14.19 -16.61
N GLY A 112 -22.10 -14.91 -16.97
CA GLY A 112 -22.19 -16.24 -17.59
C GLY A 112 -22.55 -16.21 -19.09
N LEU A 113 -22.44 -15.05 -19.75
CA LEU A 113 -22.76 -14.86 -21.16
C LEU A 113 -21.50 -14.62 -21.99
N ASN A 114 -21.42 -15.20 -23.20
CA ASN A 114 -20.31 -14.93 -24.12
C ASN A 114 -20.71 -13.91 -25.17
N ALA A 115 -19.83 -12.94 -25.44
CA ALA A 115 -19.99 -12.07 -26.60
C ALA A 115 -19.68 -12.86 -27.89
N ASP A 116 -20.59 -12.84 -28.85
CA ASP A 116 -20.43 -13.54 -30.13
C ASP A 116 -19.45 -12.82 -31.06
N VAL A 117 -19.36 -11.49 -30.93
CA VAL A 117 -18.47 -10.63 -31.70
C VAL A 117 -17.76 -9.67 -30.75
N VAL A 118 -16.43 -9.66 -30.75
CA VAL A 118 -15.64 -8.73 -29.94
C VAL A 118 -14.69 -7.95 -30.86
N THR A 119 -14.79 -6.62 -30.84
CA THR A 119 -13.91 -5.78 -31.66
C THR A 119 -12.47 -5.80 -31.11
N ARG A 120 -11.47 -5.92 -32.00
CA ARG A 120 -10.04 -5.94 -31.60
C ARG A 120 -9.59 -4.60 -31.01
N ARG A 121 -10.09 -3.49 -31.56
CA ARG A 121 -9.87 -2.15 -31.03
C ARG A 121 -11.16 -1.65 -30.38
N PRO A 122 -11.10 -1.01 -29.20
CA PRO A 122 -12.27 -0.48 -28.51
C PRO A 122 -12.72 0.89 -29.05
N ASP A 123 -12.63 1.09 -30.37
CA ASP A 123 -13.02 2.33 -31.05
C ASP A 123 -14.31 2.16 -31.86
N LEU A 124 -14.92 3.29 -32.24
CA LEU A 124 -16.19 3.32 -32.98
C LEU A 124 -16.04 2.77 -34.40
N ASP A 125 -14.92 3.03 -35.08
CA ASP A 125 -14.70 2.59 -36.46
C ASP A 125 -14.62 1.06 -36.54
N ALA A 126 -13.94 0.42 -35.60
CA ALA A 126 -13.84 -1.04 -35.50
C ALA A 126 -15.20 -1.69 -35.19
N LEU A 127 -16.06 -0.99 -34.44
CA LEU A 127 -17.41 -1.45 -34.14
C LEU A 127 -18.35 -1.30 -35.34
N ILE A 128 -18.29 -0.18 -36.05
CA ILE A 128 -19.02 0.03 -37.31
C ILE A 128 -18.62 -1.03 -38.33
N ALA A 129 -17.31 -1.23 -38.54
CA ALA A 129 -16.81 -2.25 -39.46
C ALA A 129 -17.26 -3.66 -39.07
N ALA A 130 -17.35 -3.97 -37.77
CA ALA A 130 -17.88 -5.26 -37.32
C ALA A 130 -19.37 -5.41 -37.69
N VAL A 131 -20.17 -4.37 -37.41
CA VAL A 131 -21.62 -4.32 -37.66
C VAL A 131 -21.95 -4.43 -39.16
N GLU A 132 -21.22 -3.71 -40.02
CA GLU A 132 -21.41 -3.75 -41.48
C GLU A 132 -21.16 -5.14 -42.08
N ASN A 133 -20.32 -5.95 -41.43
CA ASN A 133 -19.97 -7.30 -41.88
C ASN A 133 -20.92 -8.39 -41.32
N LEU A 134 -21.89 -8.07 -40.47
CA LEU A 134 -22.70 -9.05 -39.73
C LEU A 134 -24.01 -9.49 -40.41
N GLY A 135 -24.28 -9.02 -41.63
CA GLY A 135 -25.47 -9.38 -42.41
C GLY A 135 -26.78 -9.01 -41.70
N LEU A 136 -27.03 -7.70 -41.54
CA LEU A 136 -28.10 -7.18 -40.69
C LEU A 136 -29.45 -6.97 -41.38
N ALA A 137 -29.59 -7.37 -42.65
CA ALA A 137 -30.81 -7.18 -43.43
C ALA A 137 -32.05 -7.75 -42.72
N GLY A 138 -32.98 -6.87 -42.35
CA GLY A 138 -34.26 -7.21 -41.69
C GLY A 138 -34.16 -7.53 -40.19
N ARG A 139 -32.98 -7.39 -39.56
CA ARG A 139 -32.77 -7.67 -38.12
C ARG A 139 -32.95 -6.43 -37.27
N VAL A 140 -33.44 -6.59 -36.03
CA VAL A 140 -33.57 -5.50 -35.05
C VAL A 140 -32.38 -5.52 -34.09
N VAL A 141 -31.64 -4.41 -34.03
CA VAL A 141 -30.39 -4.30 -33.26
C VAL A 141 -30.56 -3.30 -32.11
N GLY A 142 -30.49 -3.80 -30.88
CA GLY A 142 -30.49 -2.99 -29.67
C GLY A 142 -29.09 -2.38 -29.38
N ILE A 143 -29.02 -1.09 -29.04
CA ILE A 143 -27.75 -0.40 -28.74
C ILE A 143 -27.70 0.06 -27.29
N GLN A 144 -26.70 -0.42 -26.54
CA GLN A 144 -26.40 -0.09 -25.14
C GLN A 144 -25.79 1.32 -24.99
N PRO A 145 -26.25 2.15 -24.01
CA PRO A 145 -25.90 3.57 -23.94
C PRO A 145 -24.44 3.84 -23.54
N PHE A 146 -23.86 4.88 -24.13
CA PHE A 146 -22.55 5.44 -23.71
C PHE A 146 -22.42 6.92 -24.09
N GLU A 147 -22.55 7.26 -25.38
CA GLU A 147 -22.40 8.62 -25.91
C GLU A 147 -23.27 8.84 -27.15
N ARG A 148 -24.07 9.93 -27.18
CA ARG A 148 -25.04 10.21 -28.25
C ARG A 148 -24.43 10.23 -29.67
N ALA A 149 -23.19 10.69 -29.82
CA ALA A 149 -22.50 10.71 -31.11
C ALA A 149 -22.15 9.28 -31.61
N THR A 150 -21.73 8.41 -30.68
CA THR A 150 -21.43 6.99 -30.93
C THR A 150 -22.71 6.23 -31.28
N GLU A 151 -23.81 6.50 -30.57
CA GLU A 151 -25.12 5.87 -30.77
C GLU A 151 -25.72 6.19 -32.14
N LEU A 152 -25.67 7.47 -32.55
CA LEU A 152 -26.20 7.91 -33.86
C LEU A 152 -25.38 7.37 -35.03
N ALA A 153 -24.05 7.38 -34.91
CA ALA A 153 -23.17 6.83 -35.95
C ALA A 153 -23.37 5.31 -36.12
N LEU A 154 -23.54 4.59 -35.01
CA LEU A 154 -23.78 3.16 -35.02
C LEU A 154 -25.19 2.81 -35.54
N ALA A 155 -26.21 3.58 -35.15
CA ALA A 155 -27.56 3.42 -35.69
C ALA A 155 -27.58 3.61 -37.21
N GLN A 156 -26.89 4.64 -37.71
CA GLN A 156 -26.76 4.87 -39.15
C GLN A 156 -26.03 3.71 -39.86
N ALA A 157 -24.97 3.16 -39.27
CA ALA A 157 -24.26 2.01 -39.83
C ALA A 157 -25.14 0.74 -39.89
N ILE A 158 -25.95 0.50 -38.86
CA ILE A 158 -26.92 -0.61 -38.81
C ILE A 158 -27.97 -0.45 -39.91
N GLU A 159 -28.52 0.76 -40.08
CA GLU A 159 -29.52 1.07 -41.12
C GLU A 159 -28.93 0.92 -42.52
N ASN A 160 -27.68 1.37 -42.74
CA ASN A 160 -26.96 1.19 -44.00
C ASN A 160 -26.71 -0.29 -44.32
N ALA A 161 -26.53 -1.13 -43.29
CA ALA A 161 -26.39 -2.58 -43.41
C ALA A 161 -27.76 -3.32 -43.55
N GLY A 162 -28.87 -2.58 -43.63
CA GLY A 162 -30.22 -3.12 -43.82
C GLY A 162 -30.96 -3.55 -42.55
N GLY A 163 -30.40 -3.27 -41.36
CA GLY A 163 -31.01 -3.56 -40.06
C GLY A 163 -31.83 -2.39 -39.51
N THR A 164 -32.57 -2.63 -38.43
CA THR A 164 -33.33 -1.61 -37.69
C THR A 164 -32.66 -1.34 -36.34
N ALA A 165 -32.13 -0.14 -36.13
CA ALA A 165 -31.51 0.23 -34.86
C ALA A 165 -32.55 0.63 -33.80
N ARG A 166 -32.34 0.19 -32.55
CA ARG A 166 -33.14 0.54 -31.37
C ARG A 166 -32.22 1.04 -30.25
N VAL A 167 -32.10 2.36 -30.15
CA VAL A 167 -31.21 3.04 -29.21
C VAL A 167 -31.93 3.33 -27.90
N VAL A 168 -31.32 2.97 -26.77
CA VAL A 168 -31.69 3.52 -25.46
C VAL A 168 -31.18 4.96 -25.41
N ALA A 169 -32.07 5.95 -25.27
CA ALA A 169 -31.61 7.34 -25.16
C ALA A 169 -32.14 8.03 -23.88
N PRO A 170 -31.32 8.91 -23.25
CA PRO A 170 -31.83 9.99 -22.42
C PRO A 170 -32.52 10.97 -23.36
N ALA A 171 -33.84 10.99 -23.33
CA ALA A 171 -34.62 11.64 -24.37
C ALA A 171 -34.38 13.16 -24.42
N ALA A 172 -34.44 13.72 -25.62
CA ALA A 172 -34.28 15.15 -25.87
C ALA A 172 -35.63 15.74 -26.25
N ALA A 173 -36.44 16.24 -25.31
CA ALA A 173 -37.54 17.13 -25.68
C ALA A 173 -37.02 18.54 -25.89
N VAL A 174 -37.83 19.30 -26.63
CA VAL A 174 -37.98 20.72 -26.34
C VAL A 174 -38.23 20.81 -24.84
N ASP A 175 -37.17 21.05 -24.09
CA ASP A 175 -37.25 21.23 -22.65
C ASP A 175 -37.88 22.61 -22.41
N PRO A 176 -39.15 22.69 -21.96
CA PRO A 176 -39.83 23.95 -21.79
C PRO A 176 -39.11 24.82 -20.76
N GLU A 177 -38.42 24.19 -19.81
CA GLU A 177 -37.72 24.87 -18.73
C GLU A 177 -36.39 25.47 -19.24
N ALA A 178 -35.75 24.84 -20.24
CA ALA A 178 -34.61 25.43 -20.96
C ALA A 178 -35.02 26.66 -21.80
N LEU A 179 -36.19 26.62 -22.44
CA LEU A 179 -36.73 27.76 -23.17
C LEU A 179 -37.20 28.88 -22.23
N GLU A 180 -37.80 28.53 -21.09
CA GLU A 180 -38.15 29.50 -20.06
C GLU A 180 -36.89 30.18 -19.47
N LEU A 181 -35.81 29.42 -19.27
CA LEU A 181 -34.53 29.98 -18.88
C LEU A 181 -33.98 30.93 -19.95
N LEU A 182 -34.05 30.57 -21.23
CA LEU A 182 -33.68 31.47 -22.33
C LEU A 182 -34.51 32.76 -22.32
N GLU A 183 -35.84 32.68 -22.12
CA GLU A 183 -36.70 33.88 -22.04
C GLU A 183 -36.32 34.77 -20.84
N LYS A 184 -36.06 34.19 -19.66
CA LYS A 184 -35.61 34.93 -18.47
C LYS A 184 -34.25 35.60 -18.66
N LEU A 185 -33.31 34.93 -19.33
CA LEU A 185 -32.01 35.49 -19.69
C LEU A 185 -32.16 36.61 -20.72
N ALA A 186 -33.00 36.42 -21.75
CA ALA A 186 -33.26 37.42 -22.77
C ALA A 186 -33.98 38.66 -22.20
N ALA A 187 -34.86 38.47 -21.21
CA ALA A 187 -35.54 39.54 -20.48
C ALA A 187 -34.67 40.24 -19.42
N ARG A 188 -33.40 39.83 -19.24
CA ARG A 188 -32.45 40.35 -18.24
C ARG A 188 -32.93 40.20 -16.79
N GLU A 189 -33.68 39.14 -16.50
CA GLU A 189 -34.07 38.80 -15.13
C GLU A 189 -32.89 38.27 -14.30
N ALA A 190 -31.85 37.73 -14.97
CA ALA A 190 -30.53 37.48 -14.39
C ALA A 190 -29.47 38.38 -15.02
N GLN A 191 -28.50 38.78 -14.20
CA GLN A 191 -27.35 39.60 -14.58
C GLN A 191 -26.20 38.75 -15.15
N GLY A 192 -26.29 37.43 -15.05
CA GLY A 192 -25.32 36.49 -15.60
C GLY A 192 -25.73 35.04 -15.40
N ILE A 193 -25.02 34.13 -16.06
CA ILE A 193 -25.25 32.68 -15.96
C ILE A 193 -23.96 31.94 -15.62
N VAL A 194 -24.07 30.88 -14.82
CA VAL A 194 -22.96 30.02 -14.41
C VAL A 194 -23.16 28.59 -14.95
N PHE A 195 -22.15 28.08 -15.65
CA PHE A 195 -22.06 26.69 -16.13
C PHE A 195 -20.91 25.95 -15.43
N LEU A 196 -21.21 25.02 -14.52
CA LEU A 196 -20.14 24.28 -13.82
C LEU A 196 -19.75 22.96 -14.52
N THR A 197 -20.56 22.46 -15.45
CA THR A 197 -20.29 21.23 -16.22
C THR A 197 -20.60 21.40 -17.70
N GLU A 198 -19.88 20.66 -18.56
CA GLU A 198 -20.14 20.60 -20.00
C GLU A 198 -21.55 20.09 -20.31
N ARG A 199 -22.04 19.15 -19.49
CA ARG A 199 -23.37 18.53 -19.65
C ARG A 199 -24.50 19.54 -19.57
N THR A 200 -24.46 20.50 -18.65
CA THR A 200 -25.56 21.48 -18.53
C THR A 200 -25.46 22.58 -19.58
N ALA A 201 -24.26 22.96 -19.99
CA ALA A 201 -24.10 23.80 -21.18
C ALA A 201 -24.68 23.07 -22.42
N ALA A 202 -24.35 21.79 -22.62
CA ALA A 202 -24.88 20.99 -23.72
C ALA A 202 -26.41 20.89 -23.69
N TRP A 203 -27.01 20.69 -22.51
CA TRP A 203 -28.46 20.65 -22.32
C TRP A 203 -29.17 21.91 -22.84
N LEU A 204 -28.72 23.11 -22.44
CA LEU A 204 -29.34 24.36 -22.87
C LEU A 204 -29.15 24.61 -24.37
N PHE A 205 -27.95 24.34 -24.89
CA PHE A 205 -27.66 24.46 -26.32
C PHE A 205 -28.45 23.47 -27.16
N ASP A 206 -28.61 22.24 -26.71
CA ASP A 206 -29.38 21.22 -27.42
C ASP A 206 -30.88 21.51 -27.41
N ALA A 207 -31.43 22.00 -26.29
CA ALA A 207 -32.84 22.40 -26.21
C ALA A 207 -33.14 23.59 -27.14
N CYS A 208 -32.29 24.63 -27.13
CA CYS A 208 -32.45 25.78 -28.02
C CYS A 208 -32.17 25.44 -29.50
N ARG A 209 -31.30 24.48 -29.79
CA ARG A 209 -31.08 23.97 -31.15
C ARG A 209 -32.30 23.26 -31.69
N VAL A 210 -32.90 22.38 -30.89
CA VAL A 210 -34.11 21.63 -31.27
C VAL A 210 -35.31 22.56 -31.48
N SER A 211 -35.38 23.70 -30.77
CA SER A 211 -36.44 24.70 -30.94
C SER A 211 -36.13 25.80 -31.97
N GLY A 212 -34.99 25.74 -32.66
CA GLY A 212 -34.57 26.76 -33.64
C GLY A 212 -34.14 28.10 -33.03
N GLN A 213 -33.87 28.15 -31.71
CA GLN A 213 -33.48 29.36 -30.98
C GLN A 213 -31.99 29.38 -30.57
N GLU A 214 -31.15 28.51 -31.13
CA GLU A 214 -29.72 28.44 -30.78
C GLU A 214 -28.99 29.77 -31.03
N GLU A 215 -29.22 30.44 -32.16
CA GLU A 215 -28.62 31.76 -32.43
C GLU A 215 -29.07 32.81 -31.40
N ARG A 216 -30.35 32.77 -30.99
CA ARG A 216 -30.89 33.65 -29.95
C ARG A 216 -30.24 33.38 -28.60
N LEU A 217 -29.99 32.12 -28.25
CA LEU A 217 -29.24 31.74 -27.05
C LEU A 217 -27.81 32.28 -27.10
N VAL A 218 -27.08 32.09 -28.21
CA VAL A 218 -25.71 32.61 -28.36
C VAL A 218 -25.67 34.13 -28.23
N GLN A 219 -26.60 34.85 -28.86
CA GLN A 219 -26.70 36.31 -28.72
C GLN A 219 -27.00 36.73 -27.28
N THR A 220 -27.92 36.02 -26.61
CA THR A 220 -28.29 36.29 -25.21
C THR A 220 -27.10 36.09 -24.28
N LEU A 221 -26.39 34.97 -24.42
CA LEU A 221 -25.20 34.65 -23.63
C LEU A 221 -24.04 35.62 -23.89
N ARG A 222 -23.84 36.10 -25.12
CA ARG A 222 -22.83 37.13 -25.41
C ARG A 222 -23.15 38.50 -24.82
N SER A 223 -24.42 38.75 -24.52
CA SER A 223 -24.89 40.06 -24.07
C SER A 223 -24.80 40.25 -22.55
N GLN A 224 -24.43 39.22 -21.79
CA GLN A 224 -24.38 39.23 -20.33
C GLN A 224 -23.21 38.37 -19.81
N PRO A 225 -22.73 38.60 -18.58
CA PRO A 225 -21.71 37.77 -17.95
C PRO A 225 -22.00 36.26 -18.00
N VAL A 226 -21.07 35.50 -18.58
CA VAL A 226 -21.05 34.03 -18.59
C VAL A 226 -19.85 33.54 -17.79
N LEU A 227 -20.13 32.85 -16.69
CA LEU A 227 -19.11 32.18 -15.89
C LEU A 227 -19.14 30.70 -16.19
N ALA A 228 -17.97 30.09 -16.39
CA ALA A 228 -17.88 28.68 -16.71
C ALA A 228 -16.77 27.98 -15.91
N ALA A 229 -17.01 26.77 -15.44
CA ALA A 229 -15.91 25.88 -15.07
C ALA A 229 -15.09 25.51 -16.31
N GLU A 230 -13.84 25.09 -16.08
CA GLU A 230 -12.96 24.64 -17.15
C GLU A 230 -13.60 23.55 -18.02
N ALA A 231 -14.32 22.60 -17.41
CA ALA A 231 -15.06 21.55 -18.11
C ALA A 231 -16.12 22.09 -19.10
N ALA A 232 -16.83 23.18 -18.78
CA ALA A 232 -17.85 23.75 -19.66
C ALA A 232 -17.29 24.70 -20.73
N THR A 233 -16.05 25.18 -20.54
CA THR A 233 -15.44 26.24 -21.37
C THR A 233 -15.22 25.78 -22.82
N GLY A 234 -14.82 24.52 -23.02
CA GLY A 234 -14.58 23.97 -24.36
C GLY A 234 -15.83 24.01 -25.24
N LEU A 235 -16.97 23.54 -24.71
CA LEU A 235 -18.23 23.54 -25.44
C LEU A 235 -18.75 24.95 -25.74
N LEU A 236 -18.72 25.85 -24.75
CA LEU A 236 -19.16 27.24 -24.92
C LEU A 236 -18.38 27.93 -26.04
N ARG A 237 -17.05 27.78 -26.05
CA ARG A 237 -16.18 28.35 -27.10
C ARG A 237 -16.49 27.77 -28.48
N ARG A 238 -16.71 26.46 -28.60
CA ARG A 238 -17.11 25.81 -29.87
C ARG A 238 -18.45 26.34 -30.40
N ARG A 239 -19.35 26.79 -29.52
CA ARG A 239 -20.64 27.43 -29.88
C ARG A 239 -20.57 28.96 -29.96
N GLY A 240 -19.36 29.54 -29.95
CA GLY A 240 -19.14 30.97 -30.12
C GLY A 240 -19.43 31.83 -28.88
N VAL A 241 -19.57 31.24 -27.69
CA VAL A 241 -19.70 31.97 -26.42
C VAL A 241 -18.37 31.89 -25.68
N HIS A 242 -17.76 33.04 -25.38
CA HIS A 242 -16.54 33.11 -24.59
C HIS A 242 -16.91 33.41 -23.14
N PRO A 243 -16.64 32.50 -22.18
CA PRO A 243 -16.87 32.80 -20.77
C PRO A 243 -16.02 33.99 -20.33
N ASP A 244 -16.65 34.94 -19.64
CA ASP A 244 -15.99 36.11 -19.06
C ASP A 244 -15.08 35.74 -17.89
N LEU A 245 -15.43 34.65 -17.17
CA LEU A 245 -14.60 34.06 -16.14
C LEU A 245 -14.58 32.52 -16.26
N VAL A 246 -13.36 31.96 -16.25
CA VAL A 246 -13.14 30.52 -16.19
C VAL A 246 -12.73 30.12 -14.78
N LEU A 247 -13.59 29.36 -14.10
CA LEU A 247 -13.39 28.88 -12.74
C LEU A 247 -12.38 27.72 -12.77
N SER A 248 -11.15 28.02 -12.36
CA SER A 248 -9.99 27.10 -12.46
C SER A 248 -10.14 25.85 -11.58
N HIS A 249 -10.97 25.91 -10.53
CA HIS A 249 -11.11 24.87 -9.50
C HIS A 249 -12.57 24.68 -9.06
N ALA A 250 -13.46 24.34 -10.00
CA ALA A 250 -14.90 24.13 -9.71
C ALA A 250 -15.20 23.06 -8.64
N THR A 251 -14.21 22.21 -8.32
CA THR A 251 -14.27 21.18 -7.26
C THR A 251 -13.98 21.70 -5.85
N VAL A 252 -13.48 22.95 -5.70
CA VAL A 252 -13.18 23.58 -4.40
C VAL A 252 -14.04 24.83 -4.23
N MET A 253 -14.95 24.84 -3.25
CA MET A 253 -15.96 25.90 -3.12
C MET A 253 -15.40 27.28 -2.71
N GLN A 254 -14.36 27.34 -1.88
CA GLN A 254 -13.81 28.63 -1.42
C GLN A 254 -13.24 29.50 -2.58
N PRO A 255 -12.39 28.97 -3.47
CA PRO A 255 -11.95 29.69 -4.66
C PRO A 255 -13.10 30.11 -5.58
N VAL A 256 -14.06 29.20 -5.85
CA VAL A 256 -15.22 29.50 -6.71
C VAL A 256 -16.06 30.64 -6.16
N VAL A 257 -16.39 30.60 -4.86
CA VAL A 257 -17.18 31.63 -4.19
C VAL A 257 -16.43 32.97 -4.12
N ARG A 258 -15.11 32.95 -3.89
CA ARG A 258 -14.26 34.14 -3.94
C ARG A 258 -14.20 34.75 -5.34
N ASP A 259 -13.96 33.94 -6.37
CA ASP A 259 -13.89 34.37 -7.76
C ASP A 259 -15.25 34.92 -8.23
N LEU A 260 -16.36 34.30 -7.81
CA LEU A 260 -17.72 34.81 -8.06
C LEU A 260 -17.97 36.13 -7.31
N ALA A 261 -17.67 36.21 -6.02
CA ALA A 261 -17.92 37.40 -5.20
C ALA A 261 -17.14 38.63 -5.72
N GLN A 262 -15.91 38.41 -6.20
CA GLN A 262 -15.10 39.45 -6.83
C GLN A 262 -15.68 39.88 -8.19
N THR A 263 -16.10 38.93 -9.03
CA THR A 263 -16.68 39.24 -10.35
C THR A 263 -18.03 39.96 -10.25
N LEU A 264 -18.79 39.70 -9.18
CA LEU A 264 -20.08 40.31 -8.90
C LEU A 264 -19.98 41.63 -8.11
N GLY A 265 -18.77 42.07 -7.74
CA GLY A 265 -18.55 43.32 -7.01
C GLY A 265 -19.05 43.32 -5.57
N LEU A 266 -19.13 42.15 -4.93
CA LEU A 266 -19.69 41.96 -3.58
C LEU A 266 -18.65 42.05 -2.44
N TRP A 267 -17.36 42.22 -2.77
CA TRP A 267 -16.27 42.38 -1.80
C TRP A 267 -15.32 43.50 -2.23
N GLU A 268 -15.04 44.47 -1.33
CA GLU A 268 -13.97 45.45 -1.49
C GLU A 268 -12.69 44.96 -0.76
N SER A 269 -11.79 44.31 -1.50
CA SER A 269 -10.36 44.22 -1.17
C SER A 269 -9.58 43.98 -2.46
N GLU A 270 -8.39 44.60 -2.57
CA GLU A 270 -7.51 44.68 -3.75
C GLU A 270 -7.75 43.61 -4.84
N ALA A 271 -8.18 44.09 -6.00
CA ALA A 271 -8.58 43.28 -7.14
C ALA A 271 -7.46 42.33 -7.61
N PRO A 272 -7.70 41.00 -7.75
CA PRO A 272 -7.01 40.24 -8.76
C PRO A 272 -7.68 40.58 -10.09
N SER A 273 -6.89 41.17 -10.98
CA SER A 273 -7.31 41.51 -12.33
C SER A 273 -7.80 40.27 -13.09
N VAL A 274 -8.81 40.50 -13.94
CA VAL A 274 -9.08 39.76 -15.18
C VAL A 274 -7.78 39.22 -15.75
N ARG A 275 -7.71 37.91 -16.05
CA ARG A 275 -6.52 37.18 -16.57
C ARG A 275 -5.74 38.00 -17.61
N GLN A 276 -4.85 38.84 -17.12
CA GLN A 276 -3.62 39.20 -17.79
C GLN A 276 -2.56 38.28 -17.21
N ASN A 277 -1.81 37.67 -18.11
CA ASN A 277 -0.66 36.82 -17.86
C ASN A 277 0.15 37.34 -16.65
N PRO A 278 0.26 36.62 -15.51
CA PRO A 278 1.11 37.08 -14.43
C PRO A 278 2.56 37.06 -14.93
N ILE A 279 3.12 38.23 -15.12
CA ILE A 279 4.56 38.39 -15.32
C ILE A 279 5.25 37.81 -14.07
N GLY A 280 6.07 36.77 -14.23
CA GLY A 280 7.16 36.52 -13.28
C GLY A 280 7.53 35.08 -12.88
N LYS A 281 6.80 34.01 -13.24
CA LYS A 281 7.25 32.63 -12.92
C LYS A 281 7.73 31.88 -14.17
N HIS A 282 8.91 31.29 -14.08
CA HIS A 282 9.58 30.57 -15.17
C HIS A 282 8.84 29.27 -15.51
N ARG A 283 8.38 29.10 -16.76
CA ARG A 283 7.55 27.96 -17.18
C ARG A 283 8.42 26.77 -17.55
N VAL A 284 8.28 25.68 -16.81
CA VAL A 284 8.96 24.41 -17.05
C VAL A 284 7.95 23.40 -17.56
N VAL A 285 8.18 22.87 -18.77
CA VAL A 285 7.41 21.75 -19.31
C VAL A 285 8.25 20.48 -19.22
N VAL A 286 7.70 19.41 -18.64
CA VAL A 286 8.34 18.09 -18.56
C VAL A 286 7.58 17.14 -19.46
N ILE A 287 8.26 16.59 -20.47
CA ILE A 287 7.70 15.59 -21.38
C ILE A 287 8.09 14.20 -20.88
N GLY A 288 7.12 13.48 -20.32
CA GLY A 288 7.28 12.15 -19.75
C GLY A 288 7.07 12.15 -18.24
N ASN A 289 6.08 11.37 -17.79
CA ASN A 289 5.76 11.16 -16.37
C ASN A 289 6.18 9.77 -15.88
N GLY A 290 7.37 9.30 -16.31
CA GLY A 290 7.99 8.10 -15.76
C GLY A 290 8.64 8.36 -14.40
N MET A 291 9.31 7.36 -13.82
CA MET A 291 9.98 7.47 -12.51
C MET A 291 10.90 8.71 -12.43
N VAL A 292 11.69 8.97 -13.47
CA VAL A 292 12.63 10.11 -13.54
C VAL A 292 11.91 11.45 -13.66
N GLY A 293 10.89 11.56 -14.52
CA GLY A 293 10.09 12.79 -14.67
C GLY A 293 9.36 13.15 -13.39
N TYR A 294 8.82 12.15 -12.69
CA TYR A 294 8.26 12.31 -11.34
C TYR A 294 9.31 12.78 -10.33
N LYS A 295 10.48 12.15 -10.28
CA LYS A 295 11.57 12.53 -9.36
C LYS A 295 12.00 13.99 -9.60
N LEU A 296 12.08 14.43 -10.87
CA LEU A 296 12.35 15.83 -11.18
C LEU A 296 11.27 16.75 -10.60
N CYS A 297 9.99 16.41 -10.75
CA CYS A 297 8.88 17.19 -10.17
C CYS A 297 8.96 17.24 -8.64
N GLU A 298 9.31 16.13 -8.00
CA GLU A 298 9.53 16.07 -6.54
C GLU A 298 10.65 17.03 -6.14
N ARG A 299 11.83 16.92 -6.77
CA ARG A 299 12.99 17.77 -6.50
C ARG A 299 12.76 19.24 -6.84
N LEU A 300 11.89 19.57 -7.80
CA LEU A 300 11.51 20.96 -8.12
C LEU A 300 10.54 21.57 -7.10
N THR A 301 9.88 20.76 -6.27
CA THR A 301 8.83 21.20 -5.34
C THR A 301 9.17 21.01 -3.86
N GLU A 302 10.37 20.54 -3.52
CA GLU A 302 10.93 20.53 -2.15
C GLU A 302 11.19 21.95 -1.57
N GLY A 303 10.79 22.23 -0.32
CA GLY A 303 11.00 23.50 0.41
C GLY A 303 9.70 24.19 0.87
N GLU A 304 9.77 25.07 1.88
CA GLU A 304 8.60 25.80 2.45
C GLU A 304 8.23 27.08 1.68
N ASP A 305 9.15 27.63 0.89
CA ASP A 305 8.91 28.77 0.02
C ASP A 305 8.36 28.32 -1.33
N GLY A 306 7.21 28.88 -1.74
CA GLY A 306 6.59 28.57 -3.03
C GLY A 306 7.61 28.65 -4.18
N HIS A 307 7.79 27.54 -4.90
CA HIS A 307 8.84 27.43 -5.92
C HIS A 307 8.70 28.49 -7.03
N PRO A 308 9.81 28.99 -7.60
CA PRO A 308 9.83 30.09 -8.57
C PRO A 308 9.36 29.68 -9.98
N VAL A 309 9.07 28.39 -10.19
CA VAL A 309 8.74 27.81 -11.49
C VAL A 309 7.25 27.46 -11.59
N ARG A 310 6.74 27.38 -12.82
CA ARG A 310 5.42 26.80 -13.10
C ARG A 310 5.63 25.51 -13.88
N ILE A 311 5.21 24.38 -13.31
CA ILE A 311 5.52 23.05 -13.86
C ILE A 311 4.29 22.50 -14.59
N THR A 312 4.45 22.11 -15.84
CA THR A 312 3.47 21.33 -16.62
C THR A 312 4.08 20.00 -17.03
N VAL A 313 3.42 18.89 -16.78
CA VAL A 313 3.90 17.54 -17.11
C VAL A 313 2.99 16.93 -18.17
N LEU A 314 3.56 16.53 -19.30
CA LEU A 314 2.88 15.83 -20.38
C LEU A 314 3.18 14.33 -20.29
N GLY A 315 2.18 13.52 -19.93
CA GLY A 315 2.27 12.07 -19.89
C GLY A 315 1.49 11.44 -21.04
N GLU A 316 2.15 10.61 -21.85
CA GLU A 316 1.48 9.83 -22.91
C GLU A 316 0.55 8.76 -22.32
N GLU A 317 0.97 8.12 -21.23
CA GLU A 317 0.18 7.08 -20.57
C GLU A 317 -0.98 7.68 -19.77
N THR A 318 -2.02 6.88 -19.55
CA THR A 318 -3.20 7.28 -18.77
C THR A 318 -3.00 7.18 -17.26
N TRP A 319 -1.85 6.67 -16.82
CA TRP A 319 -1.50 6.52 -15.42
C TRP A 319 -0.56 7.63 -14.94
N PRO A 320 -0.72 8.11 -13.69
CA PRO A 320 0.35 8.89 -13.05
C PRO A 320 1.61 8.02 -12.87
N ALA A 321 2.74 8.64 -12.56
CA ALA A 321 4.03 7.93 -12.50
C ALA A 321 3.97 6.71 -11.56
N TYR A 322 4.51 5.60 -12.02
CA TYR A 322 4.54 4.32 -11.32
C TYR A 322 5.91 3.65 -11.40
N ASP A 323 6.16 2.70 -10.51
CA ASP A 323 7.39 1.97 -10.36
C ASP A 323 7.54 0.90 -11.44
N ARG A 324 8.35 1.19 -12.46
CA ARG A 324 8.65 0.28 -13.56
C ARG A 324 9.71 -0.76 -13.23
N VAL A 325 10.43 -0.62 -12.12
CA VAL A 325 11.41 -1.62 -11.67
C VAL A 325 10.68 -2.83 -11.08
N HIS A 326 9.49 -2.61 -10.50
CA HIS A 326 8.72 -3.65 -9.82
C HIS A 326 7.52 -4.19 -10.63
N LEU A 327 7.54 -4.07 -11.96
CA LEU A 327 6.45 -4.58 -12.82
C LEU A 327 6.15 -6.07 -12.63
N SER A 328 7.17 -6.87 -12.31
CA SER A 328 6.99 -8.31 -12.09
C SER A 328 6.11 -8.62 -10.87
N GLU A 329 5.96 -7.68 -9.93
CA GLU A 329 5.09 -7.86 -8.76
C GLU A 329 3.60 -7.79 -9.12
N TYR A 330 3.24 -7.21 -10.28
CA TYR A 330 1.87 -7.20 -10.80
C TYR A 330 1.33 -8.63 -10.94
N PHE A 331 2.15 -9.54 -11.47
CA PHE A 331 1.79 -10.97 -11.62
C PHE A 331 1.77 -11.72 -10.28
N GLY A 332 2.33 -11.14 -9.22
CA GLY A 332 2.28 -11.66 -7.85
C GLY A 332 1.02 -11.26 -7.07
N GLY A 333 0.06 -10.59 -7.72
CA GLY A 333 -1.23 -10.19 -7.13
C GLY A 333 -1.32 -8.73 -6.67
N LYS A 334 -0.31 -7.90 -6.96
CA LYS A 334 -0.42 -6.43 -6.81
C LYS A 334 -1.20 -5.82 -7.97
N GLY A 335 -2.01 -4.79 -7.70
CA GLY A 335 -2.68 -4.03 -8.76
C GLY A 335 -1.77 -2.97 -9.37
N ALA A 336 -2.16 -2.44 -10.54
CA ALA A 336 -1.49 -1.30 -11.19
C ALA A 336 -1.35 -0.09 -10.25
N GLU A 337 -2.35 0.13 -9.40
CA GLU A 337 -2.42 1.20 -8.40
C GLU A 337 -1.35 1.07 -7.30
N ASP A 338 -0.92 -0.16 -6.97
CA ASP A 338 0.09 -0.41 -5.94
C ASP A 338 1.50 -0.05 -6.43
N LEU A 339 1.67 0.10 -7.75
CA LEU A 339 2.92 0.54 -8.36
C LEU A 339 2.99 2.07 -8.47
N VAL A 340 1.90 2.80 -8.28
CA VAL A 340 1.87 4.27 -8.42
C VAL A 340 2.81 4.93 -7.38
N LEU A 341 3.76 5.73 -7.86
CA LEU A 341 4.73 6.46 -7.03
C LEU A 341 4.10 7.68 -6.36
N ALA A 342 3.22 8.38 -7.08
CA ALA A 342 2.45 9.49 -6.54
C ALA A 342 1.08 9.59 -7.21
N PRO A 343 -0.02 9.72 -6.44
CA PRO A 343 -1.34 9.90 -7.00
C PRO A 343 -1.48 11.28 -7.66
N VAL A 344 -2.47 11.45 -8.55
CA VAL A 344 -2.75 12.74 -9.23
C VAL A 344 -2.91 13.89 -8.23
N SER A 345 -3.48 13.64 -7.05
CA SER A 345 -3.66 14.63 -5.99
C SER A 345 -2.34 15.21 -5.45
N TRP A 346 -1.24 14.45 -5.49
CA TRP A 346 0.09 14.90 -5.06
C TRP A 346 0.63 15.99 -5.98
N TYR A 347 0.40 15.86 -7.30
CA TYR A 347 0.81 16.85 -8.30
C TYR A 347 0.02 18.15 -8.12
N SER A 348 -1.32 18.05 -8.00
CA SER A 348 -2.17 19.22 -7.82
C SER A 348 -1.86 19.97 -6.51
N ALA A 349 -1.57 19.25 -5.42
CA ALA A 349 -1.22 19.86 -4.13
C ALA A 349 0.09 20.67 -4.19
N ARG A 350 0.96 20.39 -5.16
CA ARG A 350 2.25 21.07 -5.39
C ARG A 350 2.20 22.12 -6.51
N GLY A 351 1.01 22.38 -7.04
CA GLY A 351 0.81 23.31 -8.16
C GLY A 351 1.41 22.81 -9.47
N ILE A 352 1.54 21.49 -9.64
CA ILE A 352 2.00 20.87 -10.89
C ILE A 352 0.78 20.57 -11.76
N ASP A 353 0.79 21.08 -13.00
CA ASP A 353 -0.22 20.79 -14.02
C ASP A 353 0.12 19.45 -14.70
N LEU A 354 -0.46 18.35 -14.21
CA LEU A 354 -0.27 17.01 -14.76
C LEU A 354 -1.32 16.70 -15.83
N ARG A 355 -0.86 16.38 -17.04
CA ARG A 355 -1.72 16.06 -18.20
C ARG A 355 -1.46 14.64 -18.70
N LEU A 356 -2.33 13.72 -18.31
CA LEU A 356 -2.26 12.29 -18.71
C LEU A 356 -2.96 12.05 -20.04
N GLY A 357 -2.53 11.04 -20.79
CA GLY A 357 -3.02 10.77 -22.15
C GLY A 357 -2.67 11.86 -23.18
N LYS A 358 -1.81 12.82 -22.82
CA LYS A 358 -1.36 13.93 -23.68
C LYS A 358 0.06 13.66 -24.15
N ARG A 359 0.19 13.05 -25.32
CA ARG A 359 1.50 12.78 -25.94
C ARG A 359 2.02 14.06 -26.59
N ALA A 360 3.25 14.47 -26.28
CA ALA A 360 3.94 15.50 -27.05
C ALA A 360 4.22 14.99 -28.47
N ALA A 361 3.67 15.66 -29.48
CA ALA A 361 3.77 15.27 -30.87
C ALA A 361 4.87 16.04 -31.62
N ARG A 362 5.08 17.31 -31.28
CA ARG A 362 6.09 18.17 -31.93
C ARG A 362 6.60 19.24 -30.97
N ILE A 363 7.88 19.58 -31.07
CA ILE A 363 8.48 20.74 -30.38
C ILE A 363 8.73 21.83 -31.43
N GLU A 364 8.16 23.01 -31.22
CA GLU A 364 8.43 24.18 -32.03
C GLU A 364 9.38 25.12 -31.27
N ARG A 365 10.68 25.04 -31.59
CA ARG A 365 11.74 25.76 -30.88
C ARG A 365 11.66 27.26 -31.07
N ALA A 366 11.24 27.72 -32.26
CA ALA A 366 11.22 29.14 -32.59
C ALA A 366 10.19 29.92 -31.73
N SER A 367 9.00 29.35 -31.54
CA SER A 367 7.95 29.93 -30.69
C SER A 367 7.95 29.39 -29.25
N ARG A 368 8.83 28.44 -28.93
CA ARG A 368 8.96 27.77 -27.61
C ARG A 368 7.64 27.16 -27.13
N VAL A 369 7.03 26.34 -27.99
CA VAL A 369 5.80 25.59 -27.67
C VAL A 369 5.98 24.10 -27.95
N VAL A 370 5.34 23.27 -27.13
CA VAL A 370 5.14 21.85 -27.39
C VAL A 370 3.73 21.65 -27.89
N ILE A 371 3.58 20.97 -29.02
CA ILE A 371 2.28 20.63 -29.61
C ILE A 371 1.95 19.18 -29.23
N THR A 372 0.80 18.95 -28.60
CA THR A 372 0.32 17.61 -28.24
C THR A 372 -0.35 16.89 -29.41
N ASN A 373 -0.63 15.59 -29.25
CA ASN A 373 -1.29 14.76 -30.27
C ASN A 373 -2.72 15.20 -30.63
N ASP A 374 -3.39 15.95 -29.77
CA ASP A 374 -4.71 16.55 -30.02
C ASP A 374 -4.64 18.02 -30.47
N GLY A 375 -3.44 18.54 -30.75
CA GLY A 375 -3.21 19.87 -31.30
C GLY A 375 -3.16 21.00 -30.27
N GLU A 376 -3.11 20.71 -28.97
CA GLU A 376 -2.92 21.72 -27.94
C GLU A 376 -1.48 22.26 -27.95
N GLU A 377 -1.33 23.59 -27.88
CA GLU A 377 -0.04 24.26 -27.77
C GLU A 377 0.29 24.60 -26.31
N VAL A 378 1.41 24.07 -25.81
CA VAL A 378 1.88 24.26 -24.44
C VAL A 378 3.19 25.05 -24.44
N PRO A 379 3.18 26.34 -24.04
CA PRO A 379 4.36 27.18 -24.10
C PRO A 379 5.33 26.92 -22.93
N TYR A 380 6.63 27.05 -23.19
CA TYR A 380 7.68 26.80 -22.20
C TYR A 380 8.76 27.90 -22.21
N ASP A 381 9.40 28.08 -21.05
CA ASP A 381 10.67 28.82 -20.93
C ASP A 381 11.84 27.84 -20.79
N SER A 382 11.63 26.71 -20.13
CA SER A 382 12.50 25.52 -20.20
C SER A 382 11.69 24.26 -20.49
N LEU A 383 12.23 23.41 -21.35
CA LEU A 383 11.64 22.13 -21.72
C LEU A 383 12.54 20.99 -21.25
N VAL A 384 11.96 19.96 -20.61
CA VAL A 384 12.70 18.78 -20.17
C VAL A 384 12.16 17.54 -20.85
N LEU A 385 13.03 16.84 -21.56
CA LEU A 385 12.76 15.54 -22.16
C LEU A 385 13.05 14.45 -21.13
N ALA A 386 12.00 13.83 -20.60
CA ALA A 386 12.03 12.67 -19.71
C ALA A 386 11.27 11.50 -20.34
N THR A 387 11.40 11.34 -21.66
CA THR A 387 10.63 10.41 -22.50
C THR A 387 11.01 8.94 -22.29
N GLY A 388 12.13 8.68 -21.60
CA GLY A 388 12.60 7.34 -21.29
C GLY A 388 12.96 6.52 -22.52
N ALA A 389 12.79 5.20 -22.45
CA ALA A 389 13.07 4.28 -23.54
C ALA A 389 11.85 3.41 -23.93
N ALA A 390 11.85 2.93 -25.18
CA ALA A 390 10.90 1.97 -25.71
C ALA A 390 11.53 0.56 -25.83
N PRO A 391 10.74 -0.53 -25.74
CA PRO A 391 11.25 -1.88 -25.97
C PRO A 391 11.84 -2.03 -27.37
N PHE A 392 13.03 -2.64 -27.46
CA PHE A 392 13.61 -3.00 -28.74
C PHE A 392 12.97 -4.28 -29.26
N VAL A 393 12.23 -4.18 -30.36
CA VAL A 393 11.67 -5.33 -31.08
C VAL A 393 12.58 -5.64 -32.27
N PRO A 394 13.28 -6.79 -32.28
CA PRO A 394 14.16 -7.16 -33.39
C PRO A 394 13.38 -7.28 -34.71
N PRO A 395 13.99 -7.02 -35.87
CA PRO A 395 13.32 -7.11 -37.18
C PRO A 395 13.17 -8.58 -37.63
N VAL A 396 12.42 -9.37 -36.87
CA VAL A 396 12.13 -10.79 -37.15
C VAL A 396 10.72 -10.89 -37.73
N PRO A 397 10.54 -11.53 -38.91
CA PRO A 397 9.23 -11.67 -39.52
C PRO A 397 8.19 -12.35 -38.60
N GLY A 398 7.02 -11.73 -38.46
CA GLY A 398 5.89 -12.25 -37.69
C GLY A 398 5.83 -11.83 -36.22
N LEU A 399 6.68 -10.90 -35.77
CA LEU A 399 6.58 -10.30 -34.42
C LEU A 399 5.40 -9.32 -34.25
N ASP A 400 4.66 -9.07 -35.32
CA ASP A 400 3.42 -8.29 -35.38
C ASP A 400 2.15 -9.15 -35.22
N LYS A 401 2.29 -10.47 -35.05
CA LYS A 401 1.18 -11.42 -34.93
C LYS A 401 0.47 -11.34 -33.59
N VAL A 402 -0.79 -11.80 -33.58
CA VAL A 402 -1.55 -11.99 -32.33
C VAL A 402 -0.87 -13.03 -31.45
N GLY A 403 -0.64 -12.68 -30.18
CA GLY A 403 0.10 -13.51 -29.23
C GLY A 403 1.57 -13.14 -29.05
N VAL A 404 2.04 -12.07 -29.71
CA VAL A 404 3.35 -11.45 -29.47
C VAL A 404 3.17 -10.18 -28.63
N PHE A 405 3.93 -10.06 -27.55
CA PHE A 405 3.87 -8.95 -26.60
C PHE A 405 5.25 -8.38 -26.32
N VAL A 406 5.30 -7.15 -25.81
CA VAL A 406 6.47 -6.57 -25.15
C VAL A 406 6.22 -6.49 -23.65
N TYR A 407 7.24 -6.18 -22.85
CA TYR A 407 7.14 -6.11 -21.39
C TYR A 407 7.66 -4.76 -20.89
N ARG A 408 6.78 -3.76 -20.71
CA ARG A 408 7.21 -2.40 -20.34
C ARG A 408 6.19 -1.50 -19.62
N THR A 409 4.92 -1.53 -20.00
CA THR A 409 3.87 -0.70 -19.38
C THR A 409 2.83 -1.56 -18.68
N ILE A 410 1.98 -0.93 -17.85
CA ILE A 410 0.85 -1.61 -17.20
C ILE A 410 -0.07 -2.24 -18.25
N GLU A 411 -0.35 -1.53 -19.35
CA GLU A 411 -1.17 -2.01 -20.46
C GLU A 411 -0.56 -3.25 -21.13
N ASP A 412 0.77 -3.31 -21.25
CA ASP A 412 1.46 -4.52 -21.72
C ASP A 412 1.21 -5.71 -20.76
N LEU A 413 1.28 -5.47 -19.44
CA LEU A 413 1.06 -6.53 -18.44
C LEU A 413 -0.39 -7.03 -18.45
N GLU A 414 -1.34 -6.13 -18.60
CA GLU A 414 -2.77 -6.46 -18.75
C GLU A 414 -3.01 -7.30 -20.01
N ALA A 415 -2.40 -6.92 -21.13
CA ALA A 415 -2.49 -7.66 -22.39
C ALA A 415 -1.87 -9.05 -22.29
N ILE A 416 -0.70 -9.16 -21.65
CA ILE A 416 -0.02 -10.44 -21.37
C ILE A 416 -0.92 -11.34 -20.52
N THR A 417 -1.45 -10.81 -19.41
CA THR A 417 -2.28 -11.56 -18.46
C THR A 417 -3.56 -12.07 -19.13
N ALA A 418 -4.22 -11.21 -19.91
CA ALA A 418 -5.44 -11.56 -20.61
C ALA A 418 -5.21 -12.68 -21.64
N TYR A 419 -4.10 -12.61 -22.40
CA TYR A 419 -3.79 -13.62 -23.41
C TYR A 419 -3.32 -14.95 -22.78
N ALA A 420 -2.57 -14.88 -21.68
CA ALA A 420 -2.06 -16.06 -20.98
C ALA A 420 -3.16 -17.03 -20.52
N ALA A 421 -4.37 -16.54 -20.22
CA ALA A 421 -5.51 -17.37 -19.81
C ALA A 421 -5.90 -18.45 -20.85
N GLY A 422 -5.61 -18.21 -22.14
CA GLY A 422 -5.85 -19.17 -23.22
C GLY A 422 -4.60 -19.88 -23.75
N ALA A 423 -3.43 -19.59 -23.20
CA ALA A 423 -2.15 -20.15 -23.64
C ALA A 423 -1.69 -21.28 -22.70
N ARG A 424 -0.86 -22.21 -23.20
CA ARG A 424 -0.23 -23.27 -22.38
C ARG A 424 1.27 -23.06 -22.24
N SER A 425 1.86 -22.35 -23.19
CA SER A 425 3.31 -22.19 -23.32
C SER A 425 3.69 -20.80 -23.81
N ALA A 426 4.81 -20.28 -23.32
CA ALA A 426 5.34 -18.98 -23.70
C ALA A 426 6.83 -19.04 -24.02
N ALA A 427 7.29 -18.27 -25.00
CA ALA A 427 8.71 -18.00 -25.23
C ALA A 427 9.03 -16.53 -24.94
N VAL A 428 10.08 -16.28 -24.17
CA VAL A 428 10.64 -14.96 -23.95
C VAL A 428 11.91 -14.80 -24.78
N ILE A 429 11.90 -13.85 -25.71
CA ILE A 429 13.05 -13.52 -26.55
C ILE A 429 13.92 -12.50 -25.80
N GLY A 430 15.06 -12.95 -25.32
CA GLY A 430 16.02 -12.20 -24.50
C GLY A 430 16.23 -12.84 -23.13
N GLY A 431 17.48 -13.14 -22.80
CA GLY A 431 17.97 -13.70 -21.53
C GLY A 431 18.73 -12.68 -20.68
N GLY A 432 18.45 -11.38 -20.87
CA GLY A 432 18.89 -10.30 -19.99
C GLY A 432 17.97 -10.11 -18.79
N LEU A 433 18.21 -9.05 -18.00
CA LEU A 433 17.46 -8.75 -16.76
C LEU A 433 15.94 -8.80 -16.95
N LEU A 434 15.41 -7.93 -17.81
CA LEU A 434 13.98 -7.81 -18.09
C LEU A 434 13.41 -9.09 -18.73
N GLY A 435 14.23 -9.83 -19.48
CA GLY A 435 13.81 -11.08 -20.11
C GLY A 435 13.59 -12.18 -19.09
N LEU A 436 14.49 -12.31 -18.11
CA LEU A 436 14.34 -13.27 -17.02
C LEU A 436 13.19 -12.90 -16.08
N GLU A 437 12.89 -11.61 -15.90
CA GLU A 437 11.69 -11.16 -15.18
C GLU A 437 10.39 -11.46 -15.95
N ALA A 438 10.37 -11.21 -17.26
CA ALA A 438 9.22 -11.56 -18.09
C ALA A 438 8.99 -13.08 -18.14
N ALA A 439 10.07 -13.89 -18.13
CA ALA A 439 9.99 -15.34 -18.07
C ALA A 439 9.42 -15.83 -16.73
N LYS A 440 9.79 -15.17 -15.64
CA LYS A 440 9.14 -15.40 -14.34
C LYS A 440 7.65 -15.10 -14.40
N ALA A 441 7.26 -13.94 -14.94
CA ALA A 441 5.87 -13.54 -15.04
C ALA A 441 5.03 -14.56 -15.83
N ALA A 442 5.51 -15.01 -16.98
CA ALA A 442 4.84 -16.04 -17.78
C ALA A 442 4.70 -17.37 -17.03
N ARG A 443 5.73 -17.79 -16.29
CA ARG A 443 5.70 -19.00 -15.44
C ARG A 443 4.70 -18.86 -14.29
N ASP A 444 4.68 -17.72 -13.61
CA ASP A 444 3.78 -17.47 -12.48
C ASP A 444 2.31 -17.38 -12.93
N LEU A 445 2.07 -17.07 -14.22
CA LEU A 445 0.77 -17.22 -14.89
C LEU A 445 0.42 -18.67 -15.27
N GLY A 446 1.26 -19.64 -14.93
CA GLY A 446 1.03 -21.06 -15.16
C GLY A 446 1.49 -21.58 -16.53
N LEU A 447 2.22 -20.78 -17.32
CA LEU A 447 2.69 -21.19 -18.65
C LEU A 447 4.00 -21.97 -18.59
N THR A 448 4.11 -23.00 -19.42
CA THR A 448 5.42 -23.64 -19.70
C THR A 448 6.30 -22.62 -20.41
N THR A 449 7.37 -22.17 -19.77
CA THR A 449 8.08 -20.96 -20.21
C THR A 449 9.49 -21.27 -20.69
N HIS A 450 9.80 -20.77 -21.89
CA HIS A 450 11.10 -20.87 -22.53
C HIS A 450 11.78 -19.50 -22.60
N VAL A 451 13.07 -19.43 -22.28
CA VAL A 451 13.92 -18.24 -22.49
C VAL A 451 14.78 -18.52 -23.71
N VAL A 452 14.70 -17.67 -24.73
CA VAL A 452 15.50 -17.76 -25.95
C VAL A 452 16.49 -16.60 -25.99
N GLU A 453 17.77 -16.91 -25.86
CA GLU A 453 18.87 -15.94 -25.87
C GLU A 453 19.81 -16.22 -27.05
N GLN A 454 20.14 -15.17 -27.79
CA GLN A 454 21.04 -15.26 -28.94
C GLN A 454 22.50 -15.41 -28.48
N ALA A 455 22.87 -14.80 -27.36
CA ALA A 455 24.20 -14.95 -26.76
C ALA A 455 24.41 -16.38 -26.24
N GLN A 456 25.68 -16.77 -26.12
CA GLN A 456 26.08 -18.08 -25.57
C GLN A 456 25.87 -18.18 -24.06
N ARG A 457 25.38 -17.12 -23.40
CA ARG A 457 25.19 -17.03 -21.95
C ARG A 457 24.06 -16.06 -21.60
N LEU A 458 23.44 -16.29 -20.44
CA LEU A 458 22.48 -15.36 -19.83
C LEU A 458 23.18 -14.11 -19.30
N MET A 459 22.46 -12.98 -19.30
CA MET A 459 22.95 -11.69 -18.82
C MET A 459 24.37 -11.35 -19.33
N PRO A 460 24.62 -11.38 -20.66
CA PRO A 460 25.96 -11.31 -21.23
C PRO A 460 26.71 -10.00 -20.94
N ARG A 461 26.01 -8.95 -20.48
CA ARG A 461 26.58 -7.65 -20.08
C ARG A 461 26.98 -7.58 -18.61
N GLN A 462 26.56 -8.54 -17.78
CA GLN A 462 26.77 -8.54 -16.33
C GLN A 462 27.51 -9.78 -15.85
N LEU A 463 27.36 -10.91 -16.54
CA LEU A 463 27.90 -12.20 -16.11
C LEU A 463 28.93 -12.73 -17.10
N ASP A 464 29.97 -13.35 -16.53
CA ASP A 464 30.86 -14.23 -17.25
C ASP A 464 30.27 -15.64 -17.38
N ASP A 465 30.98 -16.53 -18.08
CA ASP A 465 30.44 -17.85 -18.40
C ASP A 465 30.17 -18.71 -17.15
N ALA A 466 30.96 -18.55 -16.08
CA ALA A 466 30.80 -19.33 -14.87
C ALA A 466 29.59 -18.86 -14.06
N GLY A 467 29.44 -17.54 -13.86
CA GLY A 467 28.27 -16.95 -13.22
C GLY A 467 26.98 -17.24 -14.00
N ALA A 468 27.01 -17.11 -15.32
CA ALA A 468 25.85 -17.37 -16.17
C ALA A 468 25.42 -18.85 -16.16
N ARG A 469 26.36 -19.80 -16.13
CA ARG A 469 26.05 -21.24 -16.00
C ARG A 469 25.38 -21.57 -14.66
N LEU A 470 25.82 -20.93 -13.57
CA LEU A 470 25.18 -21.11 -12.27
C LEU A 470 23.76 -20.56 -12.27
N LEU A 471 23.57 -19.35 -12.79
CA LEU A 471 22.25 -18.76 -12.96
C LEU A 471 21.34 -19.66 -13.80
N GLN A 472 21.82 -20.16 -14.95
CA GLN A 472 21.07 -21.07 -15.81
C GLN A 472 20.58 -22.30 -15.04
N ARG A 473 21.47 -23.00 -14.31
CA ARG A 473 21.09 -24.19 -13.52
C ARG A 473 20.03 -23.88 -12.47
N GLN A 474 20.14 -22.75 -11.79
CA GLN A 474 19.19 -22.36 -10.75
C GLN A 474 17.83 -21.98 -11.34
N ILE A 475 17.77 -21.27 -12.46
CA ILE A 475 16.48 -20.94 -13.10
C ILE A 475 15.82 -22.14 -13.77
N GLU A 476 16.60 -23.08 -14.31
CA GLU A 476 16.09 -24.34 -14.85
C GLU A 476 15.50 -25.21 -13.73
N ALA A 477 16.12 -25.24 -12.55
CA ALA A 477 15.58 -25.92 -11.37
C ALA A 477 14.24 -25.34 -10.90
N LEU A 478 13.91 -24.11 -11.30
CA LEU A 478 12.63 -23.46 -11.02
C LEU A 478 11.55 -23.74 -12.07
N GLY A 479 11.87 -24.53 -13.10
CA GLY A 479 10.93 -24.95 -14.15
C GLY A 479 10.91 -24.06 -15.39
N LEU A 480 11.95 -23.24 -15.60
CA LEU A 480 12.15 -22.52 -16.86
C LEU A 480 13.03 -23.35 -17.81
N HIS A 481 12.84 -23.20 -19.12
CA HIS A 481 13.67 -23.84 -20.14
C HIS A 481 14.54 -22.82 -20.85
N VAL A 482 15.85 -22.97 -20.85
CA VAL A 482 16.78 -21.98 -21.41
C VAL A 482 17.38 -22.47 -22.73
N HIS A 483 17.31 -21.64 -23.77
CA HIS A 483 17.89 -21.88 -25.09
C HIS A 483 18.93 -20.79 -25.39
N LEU A 484 20.21 -21.14 -25.28
CA LEU A 484 21.35 -20.23 -25.48
C LEU A 484 21.96 -20.40 -26.87
N GLY A 485 22.56 -19.33 -27.40
CA GLY A 485 23.19 -19.36 -28.72
C GLY A 485 22.19 -19.50 -29.87
N VAL A 486 20.90 -19.30 -29.61
CA VAL A 486 19.83 -19.55 -30.57
C VAL A 486 19.26 -18.23 -31.07
N ARG A 487 19.36 -18.01 -32.39
CA ARG A 487 18.81 -16.83 -33.05
C ARG A 487 17.41 -17.12 -33.62
N THR A 488 16.40 -16.39 -33.16
CA THR A 488 15.06 -16.41 -33.77
C THR A 488 15.09 -15.73 -35.14
N VAL A 489 14.60 -16.43 -36.17
CA VAL A 489 14.54 -15.96 -37.57
C VAL A 489 13.12 -15.84 -38.12
N GLY A 490 12.11 -16.32 -37.39
CA GLY A 490 10.71 -16.07 -37.73
C GLY A 490 9.74 -16.57 -36.66
N VAL A 491 8.58 -15.94 -36.58
CA VAL A 491 7.45 -16.40 -35.76
C VAL A 491 6.49 -17.18 -36.65
N LEU A 492 6.10 -18.38 -36.23
CA LEU A 492 5.23 -19.29 -36.97
C LEU A 492 3.73 -18.96 -36.74
N GLY A 493 2.87 -19.50 -37.62
CA GLY A 493 1.42 -19.28 -37.60
C GLY A 493 0.96 -18.26 -38.65
N SER A 494 -0.33 -18.29 -39.02
CA SER A 494 -0.89 -17.37 -40.02
C SER A 494 -1.33 -16.04 -39.40
N ALA A 495 -2.30 -16.07 -38.49
CA ALA A 495 -2.84 -14.89 -37.81
C ALA A 495 -2.36 -14.78 -36.34
N SER A 496 -2.20 -15.90 -35.66
CA SER A 496 -1.71 -16.00 -34.28
C SER A 496 -0.42 -16.82 -34.21
N VAL A 497 0.35 -16.59 -33.14
CA VAL A 497 1.56 -17.35 -32.85
C VAL A 497 1.24 -18.83 -32.65
N THR A 498 2.05 -19.70 -33.26
CA THR A 498 2.05 -21.16 -33.01
C THR A 498 3.45 -21.69 -32.68
N GLY A 499 4.47 -20.85 -32.75
CA GLY A 499 5.84 -21.23 -32.43
C GLY A 499 6.88 -20.25 -32.96
N LEU A 500 8.15 -20.55 -32.70
CA LEU A 500 9.32 -19.84 -33.19
C LEU A 500 10.13 -20.73 -34.14
N ARG A 501 10.78 -20.11 -35.12
CA ARG A 501 11.78 -20.74 -36.00
C ARG A 501 13.15 -20.13 -35.73
N PHE A 502 14.15 -20.99 -35.63
CA PHE A 502 15.52 -20.61 -35.34
C PHE A 502 16.44 -20.72 -36.57
N GLY A 503 17.57 -20.04 -36.53
CA GLY A 503 18.52 -19.93 -37.65
C GLY A 503 19.19 -21.24 -38.06
N ASP A 504 19.21 -22.23 -37.18
CA ASP A 504 19.68 -23.59 -37.42
C ASP A 504 18.61 -24.49 -38.07
N GLY A 505 17.40 -23.97 -38.30
CA GLY A 505 16.26 -24.69 -38.86
C GLY A 505 15.34 -25.35 -37.83
N ASN A 506 15.74 -25.37 -36.54
CA ASN A 506 14.90 -25.89 -35.47
C ASN A 506 13.67 -25.02 -35.21
N LYS A 507 12.67 -25.61 -34.54
CA LYS A 507 11.41 -24.95 -34.19
C LYS A 507 11.09 -25.18 -32.72
N LEU A 508 10.42 -24.21 -32.12
CA LEU A 508 9.90 -24.28 -30.76
C LEU A 508 8.41 -23.95 -30.80
N ASP A 509 7.55 -24.93 -30.51
CA ASP A 509 6.11 -24.73 -30.47
C ASP A 509 5.73 -23.98 -29.19
N VAL A 510 5.13 -22.80 -29.35
CA VAL A 510 4.65 -21.95 -28.25
C VAL A 510 3.40 -21.19 -28.66
N ASP A 511 2.51 -20.95 -27.71
CA ASP A 511 1.24 -20.25 -27.95
C ASP A 511 1.38 -18.72 -27.80
N MET A 512 2.41 -18.28 -27.07
CA MET A 512 2.67 -16.88 -26.70
C MET A 512 4.15 -16.54 -26.82
N VAL A 513 4.47 -15.31 -27.24
CA VAL A 513 5.84 -14.79 -27.30
C VAL A 513 5.92 -13.43 -26.58
N ILE A 514 6.90 -13.25 -25.70
CA ILE A 514 7.21 -11.96 -25.08
C ILE A 514 8.60 -11.52 -25.55
N VAL A 515 8.69 -10.31 -26.10
CA VAL A 515 9.94 -9.74 -26.60
C VAL A 515 10.56 -8.85 -25.54
N SER A 516 11.77 -9.21 -25.12
CA SER A 516 12.57 -8.49 -24.11
C SER A 516 14.04 -8.44 -24.53
N ALA A 517 14.28 -7.94 -25.75
CA ALA A 517 15.60 -7.91 -26.38
C ALA A 517 16.40 -6.62 -26.07
N GLY A 518 16.04 -5.91 -24.99
CA GLY A 518 16.60 -4.63 -24.60
C GLY A 518 15.68 -3.44 -24.88
N ILE A 519 16.19 -2.23 -24.68
CA ILE A 519 15.46 -0.97 -24.83
C ILE A 519 16.22 0.01 -25.73
N ARG A 520 15.50 0.96 -26.33
CA ARG A 520 16.05 2.06 -27.13
C ARG A 520 15.56 3.41 -26.58
N PRO A 521 16.45 4.41 -26.42
CA PRO A 521 16.05 5.77 -26.05
C PRO A 521 14.93 6.30 -26.95
N ARG A 522 13.96 7.03 -26.38
CA ARG A 522 12.91 7.72 -27.14
C ARG A 522 13.36 9.14 -27.49
N ASP A 523 14.19 9.23 -28.51
CA ASP A 523 14.84 10.45 -29.00
C ASP A 523 14.17 11.06 -30.25
N GLN A 524 13.18 10.37 -30.84
CA GLN A 524 12.50 10.84 -32.06
C GLN A 524 11.99 12.27 -31.96
N LEU A 525 11.41 12.65 -30.82
CA LEU A 525 10.90 14.01 -30.61
C LEU A 525 12.03 15.07 -30.64
N ALA A 526 13.21 14.72 -30.14
CA ALA A 526 14.39 15.58 -30.18
C ALA A 526 14.98 15.65 -31.60
N ALA A 527 15.07 14.51 -32.30
CA ALA A 527 15.51 14.43 -33.68
C ALA A 527 14.61 15.26 -34.61
N ASP A 528 13.30 15.11 -34.51
CA ASP A 528 12.30 15.88 -35.28
C ASP A 528 12.35 17.38 -34.96
N ALA A 529 12.69 17.71 -33.71
CA ALA A 529 12.94 19.09 -33.30
C ALA A 529 14.26 19.64 -33.84
N GLY A 530 15.17 18.81 -34.35
CA GLY A 530 16.51 19.20 -34.81
C GLY A 530 17.49 19.45 -33.67
N LEU A 531 17.37 18.71 -32.57
CA LEU A 531 18.36 18.61 -31.50
C LEU A 531 19.40 17.53 -31.83
N GLU A 532 20.59 17.67 -31.27
CA GLU A 532 21.65 16.67 -31.44
C GLU A 532 21.26 15.33 -30.78
N VAL A 533 21.31 14.26 -31.57
CA VAL A 533 21.07 12.89 -31.13
C VAL A 533 22.29 12.03 -31.46
N TYR A 534 22.61 11.08 -30.60
CA TYR A 534 23.78 10.23 -30.77
C TYR A 534 23.57 9.17 -31.85
N GLU A 535 24.66 8.70 -32.47
CA GLU A 535 24.62 7.76 -33.61
C GLU A 535 23.82 6.48 -33.32
N ARG A 536 23.84 6.01 -32.05
CA ARG A 536 23.11 4.82 -31.58
C ARG A 536 21.78 5.13 -30.88
N GLY A 537 21.31 6.37 -30.99
CA GLY A 537 20.13 6.91 -30.35
C GLY A 537 20.38 7.48 -28.95
N GLY A 538 19.53 8.43 -28.55
CA GLY A 538 19.62 9.20 -27.31
C GLY A 538 19.88 10.68 -27.58
N VAL A 539 19.29 11.55 -26.75
CA VAL A 539 19.45 13.01 -26.81
C VAL A 539 20.77 13.39 -26.14
N VAL A 540 21.68 14.02 -26.89
CA VAL A 540 23.00 14.41 -26.38
C VAL A 540 22.86 15.53 -25.37
N VAL A 541 23.46 15.36 -24.19
CA VAL A 541 23.49 16.37 -23.13
C VAL A 541 24.88 16.61 -22.56
N ASP A 542 25.11 17.84 -22.10
CA ASP A 542 26.29 18.25 -21.33
C ASP A 542 26.16 17.91 -19.82
N ASP A 543 27.16 18.26 -19.01
CA ASP A 543 27.18 18.03 -17.56
C ASP A 543 26.04 18.77 -16.82
N SER A 544 25.53 19.87 -17.39
CA SER A 544 24.35 20.59 -16.89
C SER A 544 23.03 20.00 -17.42
N LEU A 545 23.10 18.87 -18.11
CA LEU A 545 21.99 18.13 -18.72
C LEU A 545 21.27 18.91 -19.82
N ARG A 546 21.93 19.92 -20.41
CA ARG A 546 21.43 20.74 -21.51
C ARG A 546 21.67 20.05 -22.83
N THR A 547 20.70 20.16 -23.73
CA THR A 547 20.83 19.72 -25.13
C THR A 547 21.55 20.79 -25.97
N SER A 548 21.63 20.55 -27.29
CA SER A 548 22.11 21.56 -28.25
C SER A 548 21.28 22.86 -28.28
N ASP A 549 20.08 22.88 -27.68
CA ASP A 549 19.31 24.11 -27.40
C ASP A 549 19.44 24.47 -25.91
N PRO A 550 19.86 25.71 -25.56
CA PRO A 550 20.10 26.10 -24.17
C PRO A 550 18.85 26.14 -23.29
N ASN A 551 17.64 26.09 -23.88
CA ASN A 551 16.38 26.07 -23.15
C ASN A 551 15.76 24.66 -23.07
N ILE A 552 16.42 23.64 -23.62
CA ILE A 552 15.94 22.26 -23.65
C ILE A 552 16.95 21.35 -22.96
N TYR A 553 16.45 20.50 -22.07
CA TYR A 553 17.21 19.56 -21.26
C TYR A 553 16.72 18.13 -21.51
N ALA A 554 17.53 17.13 -21.19
CA ALA A 554 17.08 15.73 -21.19
C ALA A 554 17.60 14.96 -19.97
N VAL A 555 16.76 14.09 -19.40
CA VAL A 555 17.08 13.29 -18.21
C VAL A 555 16.55 11.86 -18.31
N GLY A 556 17.22 10.92 -17.64
CA GLY A 556 16.84 9.52 -17.62
C GLY A 556 17.25 8.76 -18.89
N GLU A 557 16.54 7.70 -19.23
CA GLU A 557 16.97 6.77 -20.30
C GLU A 557 16.95 7.38 -21.72
N CYS A 558 16.32 8.53 -21.93
CA CYS A 558 16.36 9.21 -23.23
C CYS A 558 17.63 10.05 -23.42
N ALA A 559 18.35 10.38 -22.34
CA ALA A 559 19.54 11.22 -22.37
C ALA A 559 20.81 10.38 -22.55
N ILE A 560 21.79 10.94 -23.25
CA ILE A 560 23.13 10.39 -23.37
C ILE A 560 24.14 11.46 -22.94
N HIS A 561 24.95 11.10 -21.95
CA HIS A 561 25.93 12.00 -21.32
C HIS A 561 27.31 11.37 -21.48
N ASP A 562 28.27 12.13 -22.00
CA ASP A 562 29.62 11.68 -22.36
C ASP A 562 29.65 10.38 -23.21
N GLY A 563 28.69 10.24 -24.14
CA GLY A 563 28.56 9.04 -24.97
C GLY A 563 28.06 7.78 -24.24
N VAL A 564 27.68 7.91 -22.96
CA VAL A 564 27.20 6.80 -22.12
C VAL A 564 25.68 6.83 -21.99
N LEU A 565 25.06 5.69 -22.30
CA LEU A 565 23.65 5.41 -22.01
C LEU A 565 23.53 4.55 -20.75
N TYR A 566 23.01 5.13 -19.67
CA TYR A 566 22.97 4.47 -18.35
C TYR A 566 21.89 3.39 -18.24
N GLY A 567 20.67 3.61 -18.76
CA GLY A 567 19.61 2.58 -18.76
C GLY A 567 19.19 2.06 -17.38
N LEU A 568 19.41 2.85 -16.32
CA LEU A 568 19.10 2.53 -14.93
C LEU A 568 18.38 3.71 -14.25
N VAL A 569 17.50 3.40 -13.28
CA VAL A 569 16.70 4.41 -12.58
C VAL A 569 17.55 5.33 -11.69
N ALA A 570 18.57 4.79 -11.01
CA ALA A 570 19.39 5.54 -10.08
C ALA A 570 20.18 6.69 -10.75
N PRO A 571 20.92 6.46 -11.86
CA PRO A 571 21.47 7.54 -12.68
C PRO A 571 20.41 8.56 -13.12
N GLY A 572 19.22 8.11 -13.50
CA GLY A 572 18.12 9.02 -13.85
C GLY A 572 17.67 9.92 -12.69
N TYR A 573 17.66 9.42 -11.45
CA TYR A 573 17.35 10.22 -10.26
C TYR A 573 18.43 11.23 -9.91
N GLU A 574 19.70 10.88 -10.13
CA GLU A 574 20.84 11.81 -10.00
C GLU A 574 20.74 12.93 -11.04
N MET A 575 20.48 12.58 -12.31
CA MET A 575 20.20 13.56 -13.36
C MET A 575 19.02 14.47 -13.00
N ALA A 576 17.90 13.92 -12.53
CA ALA A 576 16.75 14.71 -12.11
C ALA A 576 17.07 15.67 -10.95
N SER A 577 17.91 15.24 -10.00
CA SER A 577 18.31 16.07 -8.85
C SER A 577 19.27 17.19 -9.27
N ALA A 578 20.25 16.90 -10.13
CA ALA A 578 21.14 17.90 -10.71
C ALA A 578 20.37 18.95 -11.53
N LEU A 579 19.47 18.50 -12.42
CA LEU A 579 18.66 19.42 -13.23
C LEU A 579 17.71 20.28 -12.38
N ALA A 580 17.14 19.72 -11.31
CA ALA A 580 16.28 20.48 -10.41
C ALA A 580 17.01 21.67 -9.76
N GLN A 581 18.30 21.51 -9.43
CA GLN A 581 19.12 22.63 -8.93
C GLN A 581 19.26 23.72 -10.00
N THR A 582 19.63 23.33 -11.22
CA THR A 582 19.75 24.23 -12.38
C THR A 582 18.47 25.02 -12.65
N LEU A 583 17.31 24.36 -12.64
CA LEU A 583 16.02 25.00 -12.87
C LEU A 583 15.54 25.86 -11.69
N ARG A 584 16.08 25.67 -10.49
CA ARG A 584 15.86 26.54 -9.33
C ARG A 584 16.82 27.75 -9.27
N GLY A 585 17.76 27.84 -10.22
CA GLY A 585 18.75 28.92 -10.28
C GLY A 585 20.07 28.62 -9.57
N ASN A 586 20.29 27.39 -9.10
CA ASN A 586 21.55 26.93 -8.53
C ASN A 586 22.35 26.12 -9.57
N PRO A 587 23.69 26.09 -9.54
CA PRO A 587 24.45 25.20 -10.42
C PRO A 587 24.21 23.73 -10.02
N GLY A 588 23.83 22.90 -11.00
CA GLY A 588 23.72 21.45 -10.85
C GLY A 588 24.43 20.73 -11.99
N GLU A 589 25.28 19.77 -11.65
CA GLU A 589 26.10 19.02 -12.60
C GLU A 589 25.94 17.51 -12.40
N PHE A 590 25.96 16.76 -13.49
CA PHE A 590 25.97 15.31 -13.52
C PHE A 590 27.29 14.83 -14.14
N ASN A 591 28.13 14.18 -13.35
CA ASN A 591 29.49 13.77 -13.72
C ASN A 591 29.59 12.26 -14.00
N GLY A 592 28.49 11.68 -14.47
CA GLY A 592 28.32 10.24 -14.65
C GLY A 592 27.84 9.51 -13.40
N ALA A 593 27.54 8.22 -13.56
CA ALA A 593 26.93 7.40 -12.52
C ALA A 593 27.39 5.94 -12.56
N ASP A 594 27.27 5.28 -11.41
CA ASP A 594 27.60 3.88 -11.22
C ASP A 594 26.63 2.94 -11.96
N MET A 595 27.19 1.95 -12.66
CA MET A 595 26.47 0.93 -13.42
C MET A 595 26.30 -0.39 -12.65
N SER A 596 26.74 -0.43 -11.39
CA SER A 596 26.57 -1.61 -10.54
C SER A 596 25.10 -1.93 -10.34
N THR A 597 24.78 -3.22 -10.42
CA THR A 597 23.40 -3.74 -10.33
C THR A 597 23.34 -4.89 -9.35
N LYS A 598 22.30 -4.92 -8.51
CA LYS A 598 21.94 -6.06 -7.67
C LYS A 598 20.48 -6.42 -7.94
N LEU A 599 20.23 -7.69 -8.17
CA LEU A 599 18.97 -8.20 -8.67
C LEU A 599 18.58 -9.45 -7.90
N LYS A 600 17.27 -9.63 -7.77
CA LYS A 600 16.68 -10.85 -7.24
C LYS A 600 15.82 -11.48 -8.33
N LEU A 601 16.45 -12.27 -9.18
CA LEU A 601 15.82 -12.93 -10.30
C LEU A 601 15.28 -14.28 -9.83
N LEU A 602 13.96 -14.48 -9.85
CA LEU A 602 13.36 -15.80 -9.60
C LEU A 602 13.71 -16.45 -8.23
N GLY A 603 14.17 -15.66 -7.25
CA GLY A 603 14.67 -16.19 -5.97
C GLY A 603 16.17 -16.49 -5.96
N VAL A 604 16.87 -16.28 -7.07
CA VAL A 604 18.32 -16.24 -7.21
C VAL A 604 18.80 -14.80 -7.11
N GLU A 605 19.81 -14.55 -6.28
CA GLU A 605 20.43 -13.23 -6.20
C GLU A 605 21.58 -13.14 -7.21
N VAL A 606 21.63 -12.03 -7.95
CA VAL A 606 22.70 -11.75 -8.92
C VAL A 606 23.16 -10.31 -8.71
N ALA A 607 24.47 -10.08 -8.64
CA ALA A 607 25.01 -8.75 -8.60
C ALA A 607 26.27 -8.61 -9.48
N SER A 608 26.43 -7.42 -10.04
CA SER A 608 27.60 -7.00 -10.81
C SER A 608 28.04 -5.64 -10.30
N LEU A 609 29.33 -5.46 -10.05
CA LEU A 609 29.92 -4.20 -9.58
C LEU A 609 31.03 -3.74 -10.51
N GLY A 610 31.20 -2.42 -10.64
CA GLY A 610 32.26 -1.82 -11.45
C GLY A 610 32.27 -2.34 -12.90
N ASP A 611 33.45 -2.65 -13.42
CA ASP A 611 33.61 -3.36 -14.69
C ASP A 611 33.74 -4.88 -14.46
N PRO A 612 32.67 -5.68 -14.65
CA PRO A 612 32.69 -7.12 -14.37
C PRO A 612 33.59 -7.92 -15.34
N PHE A 613 34.14 -7.27 -16.36
CA PHE A 613 35.05 -7.88 -17.36
C PHE A 613 36.42 -7.21 -17.39
N ALA A 614 36.78 -6.45 -16.34
CA ALA A 614 38.08 -5.80 -16.25
C ALA A 614 39.26 -6.77 -16.28
N ASP A 615 39.03 -8.07 -16.03
CA ASP A 615 40.03 -9.13 -16.08
C ASP A 615 40.58 -9.42 -17.48
N GLU A 616 39.92 -8.90 -18.53
CA GLU A 616 40.43 -8.92 -19.90
C GLU A 616 41.57 -7.90 -20.13
N ARG A 617 41.78 -6.95 -19.19
CA ARG A 617 42.80 -5.90 -19.30
C ARG A 617 44.14 -6.36 -18.72
N PRO A 618 45.29 -6.03 -19.36
CA PRO A 618 46.60 -6.26 -18.78
C PRO A 618 46.77 -5.53 -17.44
N GLY A 619 47.49 -6.16 -16.48
CA GLY A 619 47.78 -5.54 -15.19
C GLY A 619 46.62 -5.60 -14.18
N THR A 620 45.74 -6.60 -14.32
CA THR A 620 44.66 -6.92 -13.36
C THR A 620 44.88 -8.30 -12.75
N ALA A 621 44.28 -8.55 -11.59
CA ALA A 621 44.27 -9.86 -10.93
C ALA A 621 42.84 -10.22 -10.54
N THR A 622 42.53 -11.52 -10.51
CA THR A 622 41.16 -12.01 -10.25
C THR A 622 41.17 -13.08 -9.16
N VAL A 623 40.21 -13.01 -8.24
CA VAL A 623 39.94 -14.04 -7.24
C VAL A 623 38.52 -14.57 -7.44
N VAL A 624 38.37 -15.90 -7.43
CA VAL A 624 37.09 -16.58 -7.68
C VAL A 624 36.81 -17.58 -6.57
N PHE A 625 35.60 -17.54 -6.01
CA PHE A 625 35.01 -18.57 -5.17
C PHE A 625 33.82 -19.20 -5.88
N GLN A 626 33.78 -20.54 -5.92
CA GLN A 626 32.77 -21.27 -6.67
C GLN A 626 32.33 -22.53 -5.91
N ASP A 627 31.04 -22.59 -5.58
CA ASP A 627 30.38 -23.74 -4.96
C ASP A 627 29.12 -24.11 -5.76
N TRP A 628 29.23 -25.18 -6.56
CA TRP A 628 28.12 -25.68 -7.37
C TRP A 628 27.02 -26.40 -6.59
N LEU A 629 27.32 -26.90 -5.38
CA LEU A 629 26.36 -27.60 -4.53
C LEU A 629 25.59 -26.61 -3.66
N GLY A 630 26.30 -25.66 -3.05
CA GLY A 630 25.69 -24.54 -2.32
C GLY A 630 25.03 -23.49 -3.22
N GLY A 631 25.33 -23.53 -4.53
CA GLY A 631 24.70 -22.66 -5.51
C GLY A 631 25.25 -21.23 -5.50
N THR A 632 26.56 -21.07 -5.28
CA THR A 632 27.23 -19.77 -5.11
C THR A 632 28.41 -19.62 -6.07
N TYR A 633 28.50 -18.45 -6.70
CA TYR A 633 29.64 -18.02 -7.50
C TYR A 633 29.97 -16.57 -7.18
N LYS A 634 31.22 -16.31 -6.81
CA LYS A 634 31.71 -14.96 -6.49
C LYS A 634 33.04 -14.74 -7.20
N LYS A 635 33.18 -13.64 -7.92
CA LYS A 635 34.39 -13.21 -8.60
C LYS A 635 34.66 -11.75 -8.25
N VAL A 636 35.90 -11.44 -7.87
CA VAL A 636 36.38 -10.08 -7.63
C VAL A 636 37.59 -9.85 -8.52
N ILE A 637 37.62 -8.72 -9.20
CA ILE A 637 38.67 -8.28 -10.12
C ILE A 637 39.32 -7.05 -9.52
N VAL A 638 40.64 -7.09 -9.37
CA VAL A 638 41.44 -6.05 -8.74
C VAL A 638 42.59 -5.59 -9.63
N SER A 639 43.20 -4.45 -9.30
CA SER A 639 44.46 -4.01 -9.92
C SER A 639 45.58 -5.02 -9.71
N GLY A 640 46.63 -4.98 -10.54
CA GLY A 640 47.73 -5.94 -10.49
C GLY A 640 48.56 -5.92 -9.20
N ASP A 641 48.46 -4.86 -8.40
CA ASP A 641 49.01 -4.77 -7.04
C ASP A 641 48.06 -5.28 -5.95
N GLY A 642 46.85 -5.71 -6.32
CA GLY A 642 45.81 -6.25 -5.44
C GLY A 642 45.05 -5.21 -4.63
N LYS A 643 45.32 -3.90 -4.83
CA LYS A 643 44.82 -2.85 -3.94
C LYS A 643 43.49 -2.26 -4.34
N LYS A 644 43.14 -2.17 -5.63
CA LYS A 644 41.93 -1.47 -6.07
C LYS A 644 40.92 -2.45 -6.63
N LEU A 645 39.66 -2.34 -6.19
CA LEU A 645 38.56 -3.10 -6.77
C LEU A 645 38.16 -2.49 -8.12
N LEU A 646 38.28 -3.27 -9.19
CA LEU A 646 37.92 -2.85 -10.55
C LEU A 646 36.53 -3.36 -10.97
N GLY A 647 36.14 -4.53 -10.48
CA GLY A 647 34.80 -5.07 -10.70
C GLY A 647 34.55 -6.37 -9.94
N ALA A 648 33.30 -6.81 -9.92
CA ALA A 648 32.92 -8.07 -9.28
C ALA A 648 31.64 -8.67 -9.86
N ILE A 649 31.50 -9.99 -9.78
CA ILE A 649 30.33 -10.77 -10.18
C ILE A 649 29.94 -11.68 -9.01
N LEU A 650 28.69 -11.59 -8.54
CA LEU A 650 28.14 -12.41 -7.46
C LEU A 650 26.85 -13.08 -7.94
N VAL A 651 26.72 -14.40 -7.79
CA VAL A 651 25.54 -15.19 -8.17
C VAL A 651 25.21 -16.18 -7.05
N GLY A 652 23.94 -16.25 -6.67
CA GLY A 652 23.44 -17.07 -5.57
C GLY A 652 23.51 -16.35 -4.22
N ASP A 653 24.73 -16.14 -3.73
CA ASP A 653 25.00 -15.37 -2.50
C ASP A 653 25.63 -14.02 -2.85
N THR A 654 24.93 -12.94 -2.52
CA THR A 654 25.36 -11.56 -2.78
C THR A 654 25.56 -10.75 -1.50
N THR A 655 25.84 -11.42 -0.38
CA THR A 655 26.00 -10.81 0.95
C THR A 655 27.06 -9.69 0.95
N GLU A 656 28.17 -9.90 0.25
CA GLU A 656 29.32 -8.98 0.20
C GLU A 656 29.08 -7.76 -0.69
N TYR A 657 27.97 -7.70 -1.46
CA TYR A 657 27.67 -6.59 -2.37
C TYR A 657 27.78 -5.22 -1.68
N GLY A 658 27.22 -5.09 -0.48
CA GLY A 658 27.22 -3.83 0.27
C GLY A 658 28.61 -3.39 0.73
N ALA A 659 29.50 -4.35 1.00
CA ALA A 659 30.88 -4.07 1.39
C ALA A 659 31.76 -3.73 0.19
N LEU A 660 31.52 -4.35 -0.97
CA LEU A 660 32.30 -4.14 -2.20
C LEU A 660 31.93 -2.86 -2.95
N LEU A 661 30.66 -2.45 -2.93
CA LEU A 661 30.15 -1.32 -3.70
C LEU A 661 30.88 0.02 -3.45
N PRO A 662 31.19 0.42 -2.20
CA PRO A 662 31.91 1.66 -1.95
C PRO A 662 33.30 1.68 -2.61
N TYR A 663 34.07 0.60 -2.51
CA TYR A 663 35.42 0.51 -3.08
C TYR A 663 35.41 0.50 -4.61
N ALA A 664 34.41 -0.14 -5.22
CA ALA A 664 34.23 -0.10 -6.67
C ALA A 664 33.93 1.31 -7.19
N ARG A 665 33.29 2.16 -6.37
CA ARG A 665 32.93 3.55 -6.73
C ARG A 665 34.02 4.57 -6.45
N SER A 666 34.65 4.49 -5.27
CA SER A 666 35.65 5.47 -4.85
C SER A 666 37.03 5.20 -5.47
N GLY A 667 37.32 3.95 -5.84
CA GLY A 667 38.65 3.54 -6.28
C GLY A 667 39.69 3.58 -5.15
N ASP A 668 39.23 3.56 -3.89
CA ASP A 668 40.07 3.49 -2.69
C ASP A 668 40.79 2.12 -2.61
N ASP A 669 41.87 2.10 -1.83
CA ASP A 669 42.59 0.86 -1.52
C ASP A 669 41.70 -0.07 -0.67
N LEU A 670 41.69 -1.35 -1.03
CA LEU A 670 40.98 -2.41 -0.34
C LEU A 670 41.60 -2.60 1.05
N PRO A 671 40.78 -2.69 2.10
CA PRO A 671 41.24 -2.72 3.48
C PRO A 671 41.85 -4.07 3.89
N VAL A 672 41.50 -5.13 3.17
CA VAL A 672 41.97 -6.51 3.37
C VAL A 672 42.20 -7.16 2.01
N SER A 673 42.79 -8.35 1.98
CA SER A 673 43.06 -9.04 0.72
C SER A 673 41.76 -9.45 0.01
N PRO A 674 41.78 -9.59 -1.33
CA PRO A 674 40.57 -9.91 -2.11
C PRO A 674 39.92 -11.26 -1.77
N ASP A 675 40.68 -12.23 -1.26
CA ASP A 675 40.15 -13.52 -0.80
C ASP A 675 39.41 -13.41 0.55
N GLU A 676 39.90 -12.57 1.48
CA GLU A 676 39.21 -12.27 2.73
C GLU A 676 37.90 -11.50 2.49
N LEU A 677 37.88 -10.61 1.48
CA LEU A 677 36.64 -9.94 1.03
C LEU A 677 35.61 -10.92 0.46
N LEU A 678 36.03 -11.98 -0.22
CA LEU A 678 35.15 -12.93 -0.90
C LEU A 678 34.59 -14.03 0.01
N LEU A 679 35.39 -14.48 0.99
CA LEU A 679 35.05 -15.59 1.88
C LEU A 679 34.46 -15.14 3.22
N GLY A 680 34.48 -13.83 3.49
CA GLY A 680 34.22 -13.28 4.81
C GLY A 680 35.37 -13.59 5.78
N THR A 681 35.50 -12.78 6.84
CA THR A 681 36.55 -12.97 7.85
C THR A 681 36.44 -14.34 8.50
N ARG A 682 37.41 -15.22 8.19
CA ARG A 682 37.72 -16.35 9.07
C ARG A 682 38.23 -15.75 10.37
N SER A 683 37.49 -15.93 11.46
CA SER A 683 37.85 -15.60 12.84
C SER A 683 38.04 -14.12 13.20
N GLY A 684 37.09 -13.56 13.95
CA GLY A 684 37.34 -12.61 15.05
C GLY A 684 37.89 -11.21 14.77
N ALA A 685 38.16 -10.79 13.53
CA ALA A 685 38.57 -9.41 13.23
C ALA A 685 37.39 -8.44 13.17
N ALA A 686 37.62 -7.18 13.59
CA ALA A 686 36.62 -6.12 13.65
C ALA A 686 35.96 -5.84 12.28
N PRO A 687 34.67 -5.45 12.24
CA PRO A 687 33.99 -5.14 10.98
C PRO A 687 34.68 -3.99 10.24
N LEU A 688 34.78 -4.11 8.91
CA LEU A 688 35.37 -3.13 8.01
C LEU A 688 34.73 -1.74 8.22
N ALA A 689 35.55 -0.71 8.45
CA ALA A 689 35.09 0.66 8.64
C ALA A 689 34.45 1.19 7.34
N THR A 690 33.18 1.59 7.42
CA THR A 690 32.46 2.16 6.28
C THR A 690 32.98 3.58 5.96
N PRO A 691 33.43 3.88 4.73
CA PRO A 691 33.88 5.22 4.33
C PRO A 691 32.76 6.26 4.43
N ASP A 692 33.10 7.54 4.66
CA ASP A 692 32.11 8.62 4.79
C ASP A 692 31.31 8.86 3.49
N THR A 693 31.91 8.59 2.33
CA THR A 693 31.26 8.66 1.02
C THR A 693 30.33 7.47 0.72
N ALA A 694 30.30 6.44 1.57
CA ALA A 694 29.53 5.23 1.29
C ALA A 694 28.02 5.53 1.31
N GLN A 695 27.33 5.11 0.25
CA GLN A 695 25.87 5.24 0.16
C GLN A 695 25.20 4.22 1.09
N VAL A 696 24.48 4.72 2.10
CA VAL A 696 23.78 3.94 3.12
C VAL A 696 22.33 3.67 2.70
N CYS A 697 21.64 4.66 2.11
CA CYS A 697 20.27 4.49 1.60
C CYS A 697 20.23 4.66 0.08
N SER A 698 19.98 3.56 -0.64
CA SER A 698 19.84 3.59 -2.11
C SER A 698 18.56 4.29 -2.57
N CYS A 699 17.45 4.17 -1.83
CA CYS A 699 16.16 4.77 -2.21
C CYS A 699 16.17 6.30 -2.20
N ASN A 700 16.92 6.90 -1.27
CA ASN A 700 16.92 8.34 -1.02
C ASN A 700 18.32 8.97 -1.20
N ALA A 701 19.28 8.22 -1.73
CA ALA A 701 20.66 8.66 -1.98
C ALA A 701 21.38 9.23 -0.74
N VAL A 702 21.19 8.62 0.43
CA VAL A 702 21.80 9.07 1.69
C VAL A 702 23.14 8.38 1.90
N THR A 703 24.20 9.15 2.14
CA THR A 703 25.55 8.67 2.48
C THR A 703 25.77 8.52 3.98
N LYS A 704 26.86 7.85 4.38
CA LYS A 704 27.30 7.84 5.77
C LYS A 704 27.59 9.26 6.25
N LEU A 705 28.24 10.09 5.42
CA LEU A 705 28.53 11.48 5.75
C LEU A 705 27.26 12.28 6.03
N ASP A 706 26.18 12.11 5.25
CA ASP A 706 24.90 12.79 5.50
C ASP A 706 24.33 12.43 6.88
N ILE A 707 24.47 11.16 7.29
CA ILE A 707 24.04 10.69 8.61
C ILE A 707 24.95 11.26 9.70
N VAL A 708 26.27 11.23 9.52
CA VAL A 708 27.25 11.78 10.47
C VAL A 708 27.09 13.30 10.61
N GLN A 709 26.83 14.02 9.51
CA GLN A 709 26.55 15.46 9.50
C GLN A 709 25.22 15.77 10.16
N ALA A 710 24.18 14.97 9.94
CA ALA A 710 22.90 15.10 10.65
C ALA A 710 23.06 14.87 12.17
N ILE A 711 23.95 13.95 12.57
CA ILE A 711 24.33 13.76 13.97
C ILE A 711 25.19 14.93 14.50
N ALA A 712 26.00 15.55 13.64
CA ALA A 712 26.82 16.71 14.01
C ALA A 712 26.03 18.01 14.15
N ALA A 713 24.98 18.17 13.36
CA ALA A 713 24.13 19.36 13.37
C ALA A 713 23.25 19.45 14.62
N ASP A 714 22.95 18.33 15.29
CA ASP A 714 22.15 18.28 16.51
C ASP A 714 22.83 17.40 17.56
N GLU A 715 23.30 18.01 18.66
CA GLU A 715 23.95 17.29 19.74
C GLU A 715 23.04 16.27 20.45
N ASN A 716 21.72 16.38 20.32
CA ASN A 716 20.73 15.45 20.86
C ASN A 716 20.02 14.62 19.77
N CYS A 717 20.65 14.49 18.60
CA CYS A 717 20.09 13.79 17.46
C CYS A 717 19.67 12.35 17.81
N THR A 718 18.47 11.97 17.38
CA THR A 718 17.92 10.61 17.57
C THR A 718 17.82 9.88 16.24
N LEU A 719 17.72 8.55 16.28
CA LEU A 719 17.51 7.76 15.07
C LEU A 719 16.24 8.17 14.28
N GLU A 720 15.17 8.57 14.97
CA GLU A 720 13.96 9.10 14.32
C GLU A 720 14.20 10.48 13.69
N ALA A 721 14.98 11.35 14.33
CA ALA A 721 15.38 12.62 13.72
C ALA A 721 16.19 12.39 12.43
N ILE A 722 17.12 11.41 12.43
CA ILE A 722 17.89 11.02 11.24
C ILE A 722 16.97 10.54 10.11
N LYS A 723 15.99 9.69 10.40
CA LYS A 723 15.01 9.25 9.38
C LYS A 723 14.21 10.43 8.83
N LYS A 724 13.81 11.37 9.69
CA LYS A 724 13.01 12.54 9.29
C LYS A 724 13.80 13.50 8.40
N CYS A 725 15.06 13.79 8.76
CA CYS A 725 15.90 14.75 8.05
C CYS A 725 16.56 14.17 6.79
N THR A 726 17.12 12.96 6.88
CA THR A 726 17.82 12.32 5.74
C THR A 726 16.89 11.51 4.84
N LYS A 727 15.68 11.17 5.30
CA LYS A 727 14.79 10.19 4.65
C LYS A 727 15.38 8.78 4.57
N ALA A 728 16.51 8.48 5.23
CA ALA A 728 17.04 7.12 5.24
C ALA A 728 16.03 6.15 5.90
N GLY A 729 15.70 5.05 5.21
CA GLY A 729 14.80 4.02 5.72
C GLY A 729 13.29 4.28 5.56
N THR A 730 12.88 5.39 4.92
CA THR A 730 11.45 5.72 4.68
C THR A 730 10.89 5.14 3.37
N GLY A 731 11.75 4.66 2.46
CA GLY A 731 11.39 3.98 1.21
C GLY A 731 11.21 2.47 1.41
N CYS A 732 12.16 1.66 0.90
CA CYS A 732 12.10 0.19 1.03
C CYS A 732 12.47 -0.34 2.44
N GLY A 733 12.99 0.52 3.32
CA GLY A 733 13.42 0.17 4.68
C GLY A 733 14.70 -0.69 4.77
N GLY A 734 15.29 -1.11 3.65
CA GLY A 734 16.43 -2.03 3.63
C GLY A 734 17.71 -1.52 4.32
N CYS A 735 17.89 -0.21 4.39
CA CYS A 735 19.06 0.43 5.02
C CYS A 735 18.95 0.64 6.54
N LEU A 736 17.79 0.36 7.15
CA LEU A 736 17.54 0.66 8.57
C LEU A 736 18.57 0.03 9.55
N PRO A 737 19.02 -1.22 9.37
CA PRO A 737 20.06 -1.79 10.22
C PRO A 737 21.36 -1.00 10.17
N LEU A 738 21.86 -0.71 8.96
CA LEU A 738 23.12 0.01 8.75
C LEU A 738 23.06 1.46 9.25
N VAL A 739 21.93 2.15 9.08
CA VAL A 739 21.70 3.50 9.64
C VAL A 739 21.78 3.47 11.16
N THR A 740 21.24 2.42 11.78
CA THR A 740 21.27 2.25 13.24
C THR A 740 22.69 1.99 13.75
N ASP A 741 23.45 1.17 13.02
CA ASP A 741 24.83 0.84 13.38
C ASP A 741 25.76 2.07 13.25
N ILE A 742 25.62 2.85 12.17
CA ILE A 742 26.37 4.11 11.98
C ILE A 742 26.03 5.11 13.08
N PHE A 743 24.74 5.28 13.41
CA PHE A 743 24.31 6.16 14.50
C PHE A 743 24.94 5.77 15.84
N ASN A 744 24.89 4.48 16.19
CA ASN A 744 25.45 3.99 17.45
C ASN A 744 26.98 4.16 17.50
N ALA A 745 27.68 3.86 16.39
CA ALA A 745 29.13 4.00 16.30
C ALA A 745 29.59 5.47 16.41
N GLU A 746 28.90 6.39 15.74
CA GLU A 746 29.22 7.83 15.77
C GLU A 746 28.96 8.45 17.15
N MET A 747 27.85 8.06 17.80
CA MET A 747 27.57 8.51 19.17
C MET A 747 28.63 7.99 20.15
N ALA A 748 29.04 6.72 20.03
CA ALA A 748 30.12 6.15 20.85
C ALA A 748 31.47 6.84 20.60
N ALA A 749 31.83 7.13 19.35
CA ALA A 749 33.08 7.80 18.97
C ALA A 749 33.20 9.22 19.56
N ARG A 750 32.07 9.90 19.77
CA ARG A 750 32.01 11.24 20.39
C ARG A 750 32.04 11.21 21.92
N GLY A 751 32.34 10.05 22.52
CA GLY A 751 32.30 9.86 23.96
C GLY A 751 30.89 9.99 24.55
N LYS A 752 29.85 10.02 23.70
CA LYS A 752 28.46 9.99 24.15
C LYS A 752 28.11 8.54 24.39
N VAL A 753 27.97 8.17 25.67
CA VAL A 753 27.33 6.91 26.03
C VAL A 753 25.93 6.95 25.41
N VAL A 754 25.64 6.07 24.46
CA VAL A 754 24.26 5.82 24.02
C VAL A 754 23.54 5.27 25.25
N LYS A 755 22.98 6.17 26.07
CA LYS A 755 22.17 5.79 27.23
C LYS A 755 21.11 4.85 26.67
N ARG A 756 21.12 3.60 27.12
CA ARG A 756 20.09 2.61 26.79
C ARG A 756 18.83 2.95 27.57
N SER A 757 18.27 4.13 27.37
CA SER A 757 17.02 4.54 28.00
C SER A 757 15.86 3.74 27.41
N LEU A 758 14.88 3.40 28.25
CA LEU A 758 13.72 2.63 27.81
C LEU A 758 12.88 3.44 26.79
N CYS A 759 12.66 4.72 27.06
CA CYS A 759 11.94 5.71 26.25
C CYS A 759 12.16 7.12 26.86
N GLU A 760 11.44 8.15 26.40
CA GLU A 760 11.54 9.51 26.96
C GLU A 760 11.15 9.61 28.44
N HIS A 761 10.35 8.68 28.96
CA HIS A 761 9.87 8.68 30.35
C HIS A 761 10.87 8.09 31.35
N PHE A 762 11.84 7.27 30.92
CA PHE A 762 12.77 6.57 31.80
C PHE A 762 14.20 6.66 31.25
N GLU A 763 15.13 7.15 32.05
CA GLU A 763 16.55 7.18 31.68
C GLU A 763 17.22 5.80 31.76
N GLN A 764 16.65 4.90 32.57
CA GLN A 764 17.10 3.54 32.77
C GLN A 764 16.68 2.63 31.61
N SER A 765 17.49 1.62 31.35
CA SER A 765 17.17 0.49 30.48
C SER A 765 16.12 -0.42 31.09
N ARG A 766 15.54 -1.30 30.26
CA ARG A 766 14.63 -2.35 30.75
C ARG A 766 15.28 -3.20 31.85
N GLN A 767 16.55 -3.56 31.67
CA GLN A 767 17.28 -4.42 32.60
C GLN A 767 17.48 -3.71 33.95
N GLU A 768 17.94 -2.47 33.94
CA GLU A 768 18.09 -1.66 35.16
C GLU A 768 16.75 -1.47 35.89
N LEU A 769 15.66 -1.23 35.14
CA LEU A 769 14.32 -1.15 35.74
C LEU A 769 13.88 -2.48 36.37
N TYR A 770 14.17 -3.61 35.72
CA TYR A 770 13.89 -4.93 36.28
C TYR A 770 14.62 -5.12 37.63
N ASP A 771 15.91 -4.79 37.67
CA ASP A 771 16.73 -4.93 38.87
C ASP A 771 16.25 -3.99 39.99
N LEU A 772 15.93 -2.73 39.65
CA LEU A 772 15.40 -1.76 40.60
C LEU A 772 14.07 -2.22 41.22
N VAL A 773 13.13 -2.70 40.39
CA VAL A 773 11.83 -3.23 40.86
C VAL A 773 12.02 -4.48 41.71
N LYS A 774 12.93 -5.39 41.34
CA LYS A 774 13.24 -6.59 42.14
C LYS A 774 13.82 -6.22 43.51
N ILE A 775 14.73 -5.25 43.57
CA ILE A 775 15.40 -4.83 44.82
C ILE A 775 14.47 -4.04 45.74
N ARG A 776 13.66 -3.14 45.19
CA ARG A 776 12.88 -2.16 45.96
C ARG A 776 11.41 -2.56 46.13
N GLY A 777 10.92 -3.50 45.35
CA GLY A 777 9.63 -4.17 45.56
C GLY A 777 8.40 -3.37 45.13
N GLN A 778 8.53 -2.36 44.25
CA GLN A 778 7.39 -1.60 43.74
C GLN A 778 6.38 -2.51 43.05
N ARG A 779 5.07 -2.26 43.26
CA ARG A 779 3.98 -3.12 42.78
C ARG A 779 3.10 -2.50 41.71
N SER A 780 3.23 -1.19 41.47
CA SER A 780 2.41 -0.48 40.49
C SER A 780 3.25 0.33 39.52
N PHE A 781 2.72 0.58 38.31
CA PHE A 781 3.38 1.47 37.34
C PHE A 781 3.59 2.87 37.89
N ARG A 782 2.62 3.35 38.69
CA ARG A 782 2.67 4.66 39.36
C ARG A 782 3.88 4.76 40.28
N GLU A 783 4.11 3.78 41.15
CA GLU A 783 5.30 3.74 42.01
C GLU A 783 6.60 3.71 41.20
N VAL A 784 6.64 2.98 40.08
CA VAL A 784 7.83 2.87 39.24
C VAL A 784 8.14 4.18 38.52
N ILE A 785 7.14 4.83 37.91
CA ILE A 785 7.34 6.09 37.18
C ILE A 785 7.61 7.26 38.12
N GLU A 786 6.96 7.32 39.30
CA GLU A 786 7.26 8.34 40.33
C GLU A 786 8.68 8.19 40.91
N ALA A 787 9.17 6.96 41.05
CA ALA A 787 10.49 6.71 41.60
C ALA A 787 11.64 6.91 40.60
N TYR A 788 11.44 6.54 39.33
CA TYR A 788 12.53 6.41 38.36
C TYR A 788 12.33 7.14 37.04
N GLY A 789 11.12 7.63 36.76
CA GLY A 789 10.75 8.23 35.49
C GLY A 789 10.17 9.64 35.62
N LYS A 790 9.53 10.09 34.55
CA LYS A 790 8.81 11.36 34.46
C LYS A 790 7.58 11.21 33.55
N GLY A 791 6.59 12.09 33.71
CA GLY A 791 5.35 12.08 32.93
C GLY A 791 4.42 10.93 33.34
N HIS A 792 3.62 10.46 32.38
CA HIS A 792 2.55 9.47 32.56
C HIS A 792 2.76 8.20 31.74
N GLY A 793 3.89 8.08 31.05
CA GLY A 793 4.30 6.91 30.28
C GLY A 793 3.74 6.86 28.87
N CYS A 794 4.10 5.82 28.13
CA CYS A 794 3.70 5.61 26.73
C CYS A 794 3.52 4.12 26.39
N GLU A 795 3.14 3.86 25.14
CA GLU A 795 3.01 2.54 24.51
C GLU A 795 4.28 1.69 24.51
N VAL A 796 5.42 2.28 24.87
CA VAL A 796 6.70 1.57 25.03
C VAL A 796 6.92 1.15 26.48
N CYS A 797 6.87 2.09 27.44
CA CYS A 797 7.26 1.79 28.81
C CYS A 797 6.15 1.13 29.63
N LYS A 798 4.88 1.45 29.40
CA LYS A 798 3.76 0.86 30.15
C LYS A 798 3.73 -0.66 30.01
N PRO A 799 3.71 -1.25 28.79
CA PRO A 799 3.73 -2.71 28.65
C PRO A 799 5.04 -3.35 29.14
N ALA A 800 6.18 -2.65 28.99
CA ALA A 800 7.46 -3.15 29.46
C ALA A 800 7.51 -3.26 31.00
N VAL A 801 7.05 -2.24 31.71
CA VAL A 801 6.97 -2.23 33.18
C VAL A 801 5.90 -3.22 33.65
N ALA A 802 4.75 -3.32 32.97
CA ALA A 802 3.73 -4.31 33.30
C ALA A 802 4.28 -5.75 33.22
N ALA A 803 5.10 -6.05 32.21
CA ALA A 803 5.79 -7.33 32.09
C ALA A 803 6.85 -7.55 33.18
N ILE A 804 7.59 -6.48 33.58
CA ILE A 804 8.53 -6.54 34.71
C ILE A 804 7.80 -6.87 36.01
N LEU A 805 6.71 -6.15 36.32
CA LEU A 805 5.92 -6.36 37.53
C LEU A 805 5.37 -7.78 37.59
N ALA A 806 4.77 -8.27 36.51
CA ALA A 806 4.27 -9.65 36.43
C ALA A 806 5.38 -10.69 36.64
N SER A 807 6.57 -10.46 36.08
CA SER A 807 7.70 -11.39 36.20
C SER A 807 8.36 -11.37 37.58
N VAL A 808 8.46 -10.19 38.21
CA VAL A 808 9.06 -10.03 39.55
C VAL A 808 8.11 -10.55 40.61
N HIS A 809 6.82 -10.17 40.56
CA HIS A 809 5.85 -10.51 41.62
C HIS A 809 5.10 -11.82 41.38
N ALA A 810 5.26 -12.44 40.21
CA ALA A 810 4.52 -13.64 39.81
C ALA A 810 2.99 -13.43 39.83
N GLU A 811 2.55 -12.29 39.32
CA GLU A 811 1.13 -11.90 39.30
C GLU A 811 0.53 -11.96 37.89
N PRO A 812 -0.77 -12.27 37.75
CA PRO A 812 -1.47 -12.23 36.47
C PRO A 812 -1.45 -10.82 35.85
N ILE A 813 -1.27 -10.74 34.53
CA ILE A 813 -1.20 -9.43 33.84
C ILE A 813 -2.51 -8.64 33.89
N THR A 814 -3.64 -9.30 34.20
CA THR A 814 -4.95 -8.68 34.42
C THR A 814 -4.94 -7.70 35.58
N ASN A 815 -4.03 -7.86 36.55
CA ASN A 815 -3.83 -6.90 37.64
C ASN A 815 -3.23 -5.56 37.15
N HIS A 816 -2.75 -5.54 35.91
CA HIS A 816 -2.10 -4.39 35.28
C HIS A 816 -2.80 -3.99 33.96
N ALA A 817 -4.09 -4.30 33.80
CA ALA A 817 -4.80 -4.23 32.52
C ALA A 817 -4.68 -2.88 31.78
N THR A 818 -4.65 -1.75 32.49
CA THR A 818 -4.63 -0.39 31.91
C THR A 818 -3.25 0.06 31.40
N ILE A 819 -2.19 -0.67 31.77
CA ILE A 819 -0.83 -0.45 31.26
C ILE A 819 -0.39 -1.55 30.27
N GLN A 820 -1.26 -2.51 30.00
CA GLN A 820 -1.02 -3.57 29.01
C GLN A 820 -1.39 -3.12 27.60
N ASP A 821 -0.71 -3.68 26.61
CA ASP A 821 -1.13 -3.57 25.23
C ASP A 821 -2.52 -4.20 25.04
N THR A 822 -3.32 -3.74 24.07
CA THR A 822 -4.70 -4.22 23.83
C THR A 822 -4.81 -5.76 23.82
N ASN A 823 -3.87 -6.45 23.18
CA ASN A 823 -3.93 -7.91 23.09
C ASN A 823 -3.73 -8.61 24.45
N ASP A 824 -2.85 -8.05 25.30
CA ASP A 824 -2.61 -8.56 26.65
C ASP A 824 -3.73 -8.10 27.60
N ARG A 825 -4.25 -6.87 27.45
CA ARG A 825 -5.40 -6.34 28.21
C ARG A 825 -6.65 -7.21 28.05
N PHE A 826 -6.96 -7.66 26.83
CA PHE A 826 -8.13 -8.50 26.55
C PHE A 826 -7.79 -9.98 26.41
N LEU A 827 -6.57 -10.40 26.75
CA LEU A 827 -6.12 -11.80 26.73
C LEU A 827 -6.35 -12.54 25.39
N ALA A 828 -6.51 -11.79 24.30
CA ALA A 828 -6.93 -12.25 22.99
C ALA A 828 -6.42 -11.27 21.92
N ASN A 829 -6.12 -11.77 20.72
CA ASN A 829 -5.64 -10.89 19.66
C ASN A 829 -6.78 -10.29 18.87
N ILE A 830 -6.72 -8.98 18.78
CA ILE A 830 -7.63 -8.20 17.97
C ILE A 830 -7.46 -8.59 16.50
N GLN A 831 -8.57 -8.92 15.88
CA GLN A 831 -8.73 -9.26 14.48
C GLN A 831 -9.38 -8.08 13.77
N ARG A 832 -9.42 -8.19 12.46
CA ARG A 832 -10.18 -7.29 11.62
C ARG A 832 -11.66 -7.19 12.04
N GLY A 833 -12.27 -6.01 11.87
CA GLY A 833 -13.63 -5.74 12.33
C GLY A 833 -13.74 -5.58 13.84
N GLY A 834 -12.62 -5.34 14.54
CA GLY A 834 -12.57 -5.19 16.00
C GLY A 834 -12.92 -6.44 16.82
N THR A 835 -13.01 -7.61 16.16
CA THR A 835 -13.26 -8.93 16.79
C THR A 835 -11.98 -9.54 17.35
N TYR A 836 -12.06 -10.70 17.99
CA TYR A 836 -10.98 -11.36 18.71
C TYR A 836 -10.89 -12.84 18.36
N SER A 837 -9.75 -13.41 18.75
CA SER A 837 -9.44 -14.83 18.57
C SER A 837 -9.44 -15.55 19.92
N VAL A 838 -9.95 -16.77 19.93
CA VAL A 838 -9.97 -17.69 21.06
C VAL A 838 -9.16 -18.91 20.68
N VAL A 839 -8.12 -19.20 21.46
CA VAL A 839 -7.19 -20.30 21.19
C VAL A 839 -7.01 -21.10 22.48
N PRO A 840 -7.78 -22.19 22.66
CA PRO A 840 -7.62 -23.10 23.80
C PRO A 840 -6.25 -23.78 23.79
N ARG A 841 -5.69 -24.05 24.97
CA ARG A 841 -4.47 -24.84 25.12
C ARG A 841 -4.77 -26.31 24.82
N ILE A 842 -3.98 -26.88 23.92
CA ILE A 842 -3.96 -28.29 23.51
C ILE A 842 -2.52 -28.84 23.64
N PRO A 843 -2.05 -29.20 24.85
CA PRO A 843 -0.65 -29.50 25.10
C PRO A 843 -0.07 -30.52 24.11
N ALA A 844 1.11 -30.24 23.56
CA ALA A 844 1.78 -31.08 22.55
C ALA A 844 0.95 -31.41 21.28
N GLY A 845 -0.21 -30.77 21.07
CA GLY A 845 -1.15 -31.12 20.02
C GLY A 845 -2.05 -32.33 20.33
N GLU A 846 -2.04 -32.83 21.56
CA GLU A 846 -2.83 -33.99 21.99
C GLU A 846 -4.21 -33.56 22.50
N ILE A 847 -5.28 -34.11 21.91
CA ILE A 847 -6.68 -33.75 22.24
C ILE A 847 -7.59 -34.97 22.18
N THR A 848 -8.54 -35.05 23.12
CA THR A 848 -9.55 -36.11 23.15
C THR A 848 -10.74 -35.79 22.23
N PRO A 849 -11.48 -36.80 21.74
CA PRO A 849 -12.71 -36.58 20.97
C PRO A 849 -13.75 -35.70 21.68
N ASP A 850 -13.93 -35.88 23.00
CA ASP A 850 -14.89 -35.06 23.78
C ASP A 850 -14.50 -33.59 23.81
N LYS A 851 -13.21 -33.30 24.00
CA LYS A 851 -12.68 -31.93 23.95
C LYS A 851 -12.80 -31.32 22.55
N LEU A 852 -12.62 -32.11 21.49
CA LEU A 852 -12.88 -31.68 20.12
C LEU A 852 -14.35 -31.32 19.88
N LEU A 853 -15.28 -32.11 20.43
CA LEU A 853 -16.73 -31.84 20.35
C LEU A 853 -17.06 -30.48 20.98
N VAL A 854 -16.54 -30.20 22.17
CA VAL A 854 -16.76 -28.91 22.86
C VAL A 854 -16.27 -27.74 22.00
N ILE A 855 -15.06 -27.83 21.42
CA ILE A 855 -14.54 -26.77 20.53
C ILE A 855 -15.48 -26.57 19.33
N ALA A 856 -15.98 -27.65 18.73
CA ALA A 856 -16.90 -27.58 17.60
C ALA A 856 -18.25 -26.95 17.98
N GLU A 857 -18.80 -27.30 19.15
CA GLU A 857 -20.05 -26.74 19.67
C GLU A 857 -19.92 -25.24 19.96
N VAL A 858 -18.85 -24.82 20.64
CA VAL A 858 -18.54 -23.41 20.90
C VAL A 858 -18.37 -22.65 19.58
N ALA A 859 -17.58 -23.19 18.63
CA ALA A 859 -17.38 -22.54 17.34
C ALA A 859 -18.71 -22.34 16.58
N LYS A 860 -19.58 -23.35 16.60
CA LYS A 860 -20.91 -23.28 15.96
C LYS A 860 -21.84 -22.29 16.66
N LYS A 861 -21.90 -22.32 18.00
CA LYS A 861 -22.75 -21.45 18.82
C LYS A 861 -22.45 -19.97 18.61
N TYR A 862 -21.17 -19.62 18.51
CA TYR A 862 -20.72 -18.23 18.36
C TYR A 862 -20.40 -17.84 16.90
N GLY A 863 -20.55 -18.75 15.95
CA GLY A 863 -20.28 -18.49 14.52
C GLY A 863 -18.82 -18.19 14.21
N LEU A 864 -17.89 -18.86 14.90
CA LEU A 864 -16.45 -18.59 14.84
C LEU A 864 -15.80 -19.30 13.66
N TYR A 865 -14.94 -18.60 12.93
CA TYR A 865 -14.07 -19.19 11.92
C TYR A 865 -13.02 -20.08 12.60
N THR A 866 -12.78 -21.28 12.07
CA THR A 866 -11.90 -22.29 12.68
C THR A 866 -10.72 -22.62 11.77
N LYS A 867 -9.51 -22.71 12.35
CA LYS A 867 -8.29 -23.05 11.61
C LYS A 867 -7.28 -23.82 12.47
N ILE A 868 -6.74 -24.90 11.90
CA ILE A 868 -5.59 -25.60 12.50
C ILE A 868 -4.30 -24.84 12.19
N THR A 869 -3.45 -24.65 13.21
CA THR A 869 -2.18 -23.93 13.08
C THR A 869 -0.96 -24.84 13.08
N GLY A 870 0.17 -24.32 12.59
CA GLY A 870 1.46 -25.01 12.68
C GLY A 870 1.99 -25.22 14.11
N GLY A 871 1.35 -24.64 15.12
CA GLY A 871 1.61 -24.93 16.54
C GLY A 871 0.76 -26.08 17.10
N GLN A 872 0.08 -26.84 16.23
CA GLN A 872 -0.83 -27.91 16.63
C GLN A 872 -1.98 -27.42 17.53
N ARG A 873 -2.54 -26.24 17.21
CA ARG A 873 -3.70 -25.65 17.89
C ARG A 873 -4.89 -25.48 16.93
N ILE A 874 -6.07 -25.33 17.51
CA ILE A 874 -7.29 -24.93 16.81
C ILE A 874 -7.60 -23.49 17.19
N ASP A 875 -7.45 -22.58 16.23
CA ASP A 875 -7.76 -21.16 16.42
C ASP A 875 -9.21 -20.90 16.03
N LEU A 876 -9.94 -20.18 16.89
CA LEU A 876 -11.30 -19.72 16.68
C LEU A 876 -11.27 -18.18 16.50
N PHE A 877 -11.83 -17.65 15.41
CA PHE A 877 -11.80 -16.22 15.10
C PHE A 877 -13.20 -15.62 14.96
N GLY A 878 -13.33 -14.33 15.29
CA GLY A 878 -14.56 -13.57 15.10
C GLY A 878 -15.37 -13.34 16.38
N ALA A 879 -14.82 -13.68 17.56
CA ALA A 879 -15.47 -13.43 18.83
C ALA A 879 -15.51 -11.93 19.12
N ARG A 880 -16.64 -11.39 19.57
CA ARG A 880 -16.71 -10.01 20.07
C ARG A 880 -16.13 -9.95 21.49
N VAL A 881 -15.68 -8.77 21.91
CA VAL A 881 -14.98 -8.60 23.19
C VAL A 881 -15.84 -9.07 24.37
N GLU A 882 -17.14 -8.76 24.34
CA GLU A 882 -18.10 -9.11 25.38
C GLU A 882 -18.48 -10.59 25.38
N GLN A 883 -18.25 -11.30 24.26
CA GLN A 883 -18.47 -12.75 24.17
C GLN A 883 -17.30 -13.55 24.73
N LEU A 884 -16.11 -12.94 24.88
CA LEU A 884 -14.91 -13.68 25.29
C LEU A 884 -15.09 -14.38 26.65
N PRO A 885 -15.61 -13.73 27.72
CA PRO A 885 -15.82 -14.42 28.98
C PRO A 885 -16.82 -15.58 28.89
N ASP A 886 -17.91 -15.45 28.12
CA ASP A 886 -18.89 -16.53 27.92
C ASP A 886 -18.27 -17.74 27.20
N ILE A 887 -17.54 -17.47 26.11
CA ILE A 887 -16.85 -18.52 25.35
C ILE A 887 -15.84 -19.24 26.23
N TRP A 888 -15.04 -18.50 27.00
CA TRP A 888 -14.04 -19.08 27.88
C TRP A 888 -14.65 -19.79 29.08
N GLU A 889 -15.82 -19.39 29.57
CA GLU A 889 -16.54 -20.11 30.62
C GLU A 889 -16.90 -21.53 30.17
N GLU A 890 -17.44 -21.68 28.95
CA GLU A 890 -17.73 -23.01 28.37
C GLU A 890 -16.46 -23.85 28.20
N LEU A 891 -15.39 -23.25 27.67
CA LEU A 891 -14.11 -23.93 27.47
C LEU A 891 -13.46 -24.34 28.80
N VAL A 892 -13.47 -23.46 29.80
CA VAL A 892 -12.90 -23.72 31.14
C VAL A 892 -13.71 -24.82 31.85
N ASN A 893 -15.03 -24.81 31.73
CA ASN A 893 -15.89 -25.87 32.27
C ASN A 893 -15.60 -27.24 31.64
N ALA A 894 -15.14 -27.27 30.39
CA ALA A 894 -14.65 -28.47 29.72
C ALA A 894 -13.16 -28.81 29.99
N GLY A 895 -12.50 -28.05 30.89
CA GLY A 895 -11.12 -28.27 31.29
C GLY A 895 -10.08 -27.78 30.28
N PHE A 896 -10.40 -26.74 29.50
CA PHE A 896 -9.40 -26.01 28.72
C PHE A 896 -8.80 -24.85 29.51
N GLU A 897 -7.55 -24.52 29.18
CA GLU A 897 -6.84 -23.34 29.68
C GLU A 897 -6.49 -22.39 28.53
N SER A 898 -6.02 -21.19 28.86
CA SER A 898 -5.49 -20.23 27.90
C SER A 898 -4.31 -20.81 27.12
N GLY A 899 -4.40 -20.82 25.78
CA GLY A 899 -3.26 -21.10 24.91
C GLY A 899 -2.24 -19.95 24.87
N HIS A 900 -2.56 -18.79 25.47
CA HIS A 900 -1.74 -17.58 25.44
C HIS A 900 -1.25 -17.22 24.02
N ALA A 901 -2.03 -17.54 22.99
CA ALA A 901 -1.63 -17.48 21.59
C ALA A 901 -1.12 -16.11 21.14
N TYR A 902 -1.36 -15.06 21.94
CA TYR A 902 -1.01 -13.68 21.67
C TYR A 902 -0.28 -12.96 22.80
N GLY A 903 -0.14 -13.59 23.96
CA GLY A 903 0.68 -13.07 25.05
C GLY A 903 2.16 -13.04 24.67
N LYS A 904 2.93 -12.19 25.37
CA LYS A 904 4.39 -12.27 25.41
C LYS A 904 4.79 -13.35 26.42
N SER A 905 4.53 -14.59 26.04
CA SER A 905 4.72 -15.79 26.86
C SER A 905 4.99 -17.02 25.99
N VAL A 906 5.13 -18.20 26.59
CA VAL A 906 5.18 -19.48 25.88
C VAL A 906 3.82 -19.79 25.26
N ARG A 907 3.79 -19.75 23.92
CA ARG A 907 2.56 -19.94 23.14
C ARG A 907 2.31 -21.39 22.74
N THR A 908 3.37 -22.11 22.41
CA THR A 908 3.24 -23.48 21.91
C THR A 908 4.50 -24.29 22.13
N VAL A 909 4.30 -25.57 22.42
CA VAL A 909 5.34 -26.61 22.36
C VAL A 909 4.87 -27.63 21.32
N LYS A 910 5.46 -27.60 20.13
CA LYS A 910 5.11 -28.54 19.04
C LYS A 910 5.77 -29.88 19.32
N SER A 911 5.06 -30.98 19.11
CA SER A 911 5.62 -32.33 19.26
C SER A 911 5.43 -33.14 17.98
N CYS A 912 6.29 -34.14 17.76
CA CYS A 912 5.92 -35.27 16.91
C CYS A 912 5.36 -36.40 17.78
N VAL A 913 4.76 -37.40 17.16
CA VAL A 913 4.17 -38.56 17.85
C VAL A 913 5.18 -39.47 18.57
N GLY A 914 6.49 -39.19 18.48
CA GLY A 914 7.52 -39.83 19.31
C GLY A 914 7.64 -41.34 19.14
N SER A 915 8.31 -41.99 20.09
CA SER A 915 8.38 -43.47 20.18
C SER A 915 7.02 -44.12 20.46
N THR A 916 6.03 -43.33 20.90
CA THR A 916 4.65 -43.78 21.15
C THR A 916 3.98 -44.32 19.90
N TRP A 917 4.26 -43.74 18.71
CA TRP A 917 3.66 -44.18 17.45
C TRP A 917 4.63 -44.26 16.27
N CYS A 918 5.64 -43.39 16.20
CA CYS A 918 6.54 -43.34 15.05
C CYS A 918 7.57 -44.47 15.14
N ARG A 919 7.69 -45.28 14.08
CA ARG A 919 8.71 -46.32 13.98
C ARG A 919 10.17 -45.82 14.09
N TYR A 920 10.39 -44.52 13.92
CA TYR A 920 11.70 -43.87 14.04
C TYR A 920 11.86 -43.09 15.34
N GLY A 921 10.81 -43.04 16.17
CA GLY A 921 10.85 -42.36 17.46
C GLY A 921 11.82 -43.08 18.39
N VAL A 922 12.81 -42.34 18.88
CA VAL A 922 13.83 -42.82 19.81
C VAL A 922 13.34 -42.66 21.25
N GLN A 923 12.68 -41.54 21.55
CA GLN A 923 12.12 -41.24 22.87
C GLN A 923 10.70 -40.67 22.79
N ASP A 924 10.02 -40.62 23.95
CA ASP A 924 8.66 -40.09 24.07
C ASP A 924 8.65 -38.56 24.01
N SER A 925 8.60 -38.04 22.79
CA SER A 925 8.49 -36.59 22.58
C SER A 925 7.13 -36.01 22.94
N VAL A 926 6.06 -36.82 22.98
CA VAL A 926 4.72 -36.30 23.30
C VAL A 926 4.65 -36.03 24.80
N GLY A 927 4.95 -37.03 25.62
CA GLY A 927 4.98 -36.90 27.08
C GLY A 927 5.92 -35.79 27.54
N PHE A 928 7.13 -35.72 26.96
CA PHE A 928 8.06 -34.66 27.31
C PHE A 928 7.62 -33.27 26.83
N ALA A 929 7.03 -33.14 25.64
CA ALA A 929 6.44 -31.87 25.20
C ALA A 929 5.30 -31.38 26.09
N VAL A 930 4.44 -32.29 26.57
CA VAL A 930 3.40 -31.95 27.55
C VAL A 930 4.04 -31.44 28.83
N ARG A 931 5.06 -32.12 29.36
CA ARG A 931 5.74 -31.67 30.59
C ARG A 931 6.40 -30.30 30.45
N VAL A 932 7.06 -30.04 29.31
CA VAL A 932 7.64 -28.73 28.98
C VAL A 932 6.55 -27.66 28.87
N GLU A 933 5.43 -27.97 28.19
CA GLU A 933 4.34 -27.01 28.03
C GLU A 933 3.65 -26.67 29.34
N GLU A 934 3.37 -27.68 30.17
CA GLU A 934 2.73 -27.51 31.48
C GLU A 934 3.64 -26.80 32.48
N ARG A 935 4.97 -26.98 32.39
CA ARG A 935 5.92 -26.24 33.22
C ARG A 935 5.95 -24.76 32.85
N TYR A 936 6.04 -24.43 31.56
CA TYR A 936 6.27 -23.03 31.14
C TYR A 936 5.01 -22.28 30.70
N LYS A 937 3.81 -22.84 30.90
CA LYS A 937 2.55 -22.14 30.62
C LYS A 937 2.44 -20.87 31.46
N GLY A 938 1.95 -19.79 30.84
CA GLY A 938 1.83 -18.49 31.49
C GLY A 938 3.13 -17.73 31.74
N LEU A 939 4.31 -18.34 31.53
CA LEU A 939 5.60 -17.67 31.73
C LEU A 939 5.70 -16.41 30.88
N ARG A 940 5.80 -15.24 31.52
CA ARG A 940 5.93 -13.95 30.84
C ARG A 940 7.39 -13.67 30.47
N SER A 941 7.57 -13.11 29.28
CA SER A 941 8.90 -12.90 28.69
C SER A 941 8.94 -11.64 27.83
N PRO A 942 10.13 -11.08 27.56
CA PRO A 942 10.30 -9.87 26.74
C PRO A 942 9.63 -9.95 25.37
N HIS A 943 9.54 -11.15 24.80
CA HIS A 943 8.78 -11.44 23.60
C HIS A 943 8.13 -12.83 23.68
N LYS A 944 7.19 -13.15 22.77
CA LYS A 944 6.60 -14.49 22.63
C LYS A 944 7.66 -15.58 22.42
N LEU A 945 7.44 -16.74 23.03
CA LEU A 945 8.28 -17.92 22.94
C LEU A 945 7.51 -19.06 22.27
N LYS A 946 8.19 -19.81 21.41
CA LYS A 946 7.75 -21.08 20.84
C LYS A 946 8.81 -22.12 21.14
N SER A 947 8.36 -23.35 21.37
CA SER A 947 9.25 -24.50 21.57
C SER A 947 8.77 -25.70 20.75
N ALA A 948 9.64 -26.70 20.63
CA ALA A 948 9.25 -28.00 20.11
C ALA A 948 10.14 -29.13 20.65
N VAL A 949 9.58 -30.33 20.69
CA VAL A 949 10.24 -31.56 21.12
C VAL A 949 10.10 -32.60 20.01
N SER A 950 11.24 -33.01 19.45
CA SER A 950 11.31 -34.02 18.39
C SER A 950 11.85 -35.33 18.95
N GLY A 951 11.10 -36.42 18.75
CA GLY A 951 11.48 -37.75 19.25
C GLY A 951 12.59 -38.44 18.46
N CYS A 952 13.16 -37.80 17.42
CA CYS A 952 14.35 -38.28 16.71
C CYS A 952 14.98 -37.16 15.87
N VAL A 953 16.16 -37.44 15.30
CA VAL A 953 16.93 -36.53 14.43
C VAL A 953 16.24 -36.12 13.13
N ARG A 954 15.14 -36.78 12.74
CA ARG A 954 14.32 -36.36 11.58
C ARG A 954 13.51 -35.10 11.85
N GLU A 955 13.41 -34.71 13.11
CA GLU A 955 13.03 -33.35 13.51
C GLU A 955 11.63 -32.90 13.03
N CYS A 956 10.65 -33.82 12.96
CA CYS A 956 9.30 -33.48 12.47
C CYS A 956 8.59 -32.35 13.25
N ALA A 957 9.06 -32.03 14.47
CA ALA A 957 8.54 -30.94 15.28
C ALA A 957 9.22 -29.58 15.02
N GLU A 958 10.22 -29.48 14.14
CA GLU A 958 10.92 -28.23 13.81
C GLU A 958 11.56 -27.55 15.03
N ALA A 959 12.11 -28.32 15.98
CA ALA A 959 12.82 -27.88 17.18
C ALA A 959 13.89 -26.81 16.93
N GLN A 960 14.68 -26.93 15.86
CA GLN A 960 15.73 -25.96 15.54
C GLN A 960 15.17 -24.63 15.03
N SER A 961 13.90 -24.57 14.64
CA SER A 961 13.26 -23.32 14.19
C SER A 961 12.65 -22.53 15.36
N LYS A 962 12.72 -23.03 16.59
CA LYS A 962 12.01 -22.49 17.77
C LYS A 962 12.95 -21.72 18.70
N ASP A 963 12.37 -20.92 19.60
CA ASP A 963 13.16 -20.11 20.54
C ASP A 963 13.97 -21.01 21.50
N PHE A 964 13.48 -22.23 21.79
CA PHE A 964 14.23 -23.37 22.32
C PHE A 964 13.60 -24.68 21.86
N GLY A 965 14.38 -25.73 21.65
CA GLY A 965 13.88 -27.01 21.16
C GLY A 965 14.73 -28.20 21.57
N LEU A 966 14.12 -29.37 21.60
CA LEU A 966 14.72 -30.62 22.05
C LEU A 966 14.66 -31.65 20.93
N ILE A 967 15.77 -32.36 20.71
CA ILE A 967 15.85 -33.46 19.75
C ILE A 967 16.38 -34.69 20.47
N ALA A 968 15.62 -35.78 20.46
CA ALA A 968 16.00 -37.02 21.12
C ALA A 968 17.22 -37.67 20.44
N THR A 969 18.09 -38.23 21.28
CA THR A 969 19.20 -39.12 20.92
C THR A 969 19.02 -40.47 21.62
N GLU A 970 19.87 -41.44 21.31
CA GLU A 970 19.86 -42.73 22.02
C GLU A 970 20.28 -42.60 23.49
N LYS A 971 20.98 -41.53 23.86
CA LYS A 971 21.53 -41.31 25.21
C LYS A 971 20.72 -40.32 26.06
N GLY A 972 19.88 -39.51 25.43
CA GLY A 972 19.17 -38.42 26.09
C GLY A 972 18.59 -37.44 25.08
N TRP A 973 18.79 -36.14 25.32
CA TRP A 973 18.25 -35.06 24.51
C TRP A 973 19.34 -34.06 24.16
N ASN A 974 19.29 -33.56 22.93
CA ASN A 974 20.03 -32.37 22.51
C ASN A 974 19.13 -31.14 22.68
N LEU A 975 19.60 -30.16 23.47
CA LEU A 975 18.92 -28.90 23.72
C LEU A 975 19.49 -27.81 22.79
N TYR A 976 18.61 -27.23 21.98
CA TYR A 976 18.91 -26.11 21.09
C TYR A 976 18.20 -24.84 21.58
N VAL A 977 18.83 -23.68 21.43
CA VAL A 977 18.28 -22.38 21.88
C VAL A 977 18.47 -21.28 20.83
N CYS A 978 17.66 -20.22 20.93
CA CYS A 978 17.78 -19.00 20.13
C CYS A 978 17.49 -19.14 18.62
N GLY A 979 16.58 -20.03 18.23
CA GLY A 979 16.06 -20.12 16.86
C GLY A 979 14.91 -19.16 16.57
N ASN A 980 14.56 -18.99 15.30
CA ASN A 980 13.46 -18.12 14.86
C ASN A 980 12.81 -18.61 13.56
N GLY A 981 11.52 -18.94 13.57
CA GLY A 981 10.71 -19.19 12.37
C GLY A 981 9.96 -17.95 11.86
N GLY A 982 10.54 -16.75 11.97
CA GLY A 982 9.91 -15.46 11.62
C GLY A 982 10.37 -14.88 10.28
N ALA A 983 10.21 -13.56 10.10
CA ALA A 983 10.59 -12.84 8.86
C ALA A 983 12.09 -12.95 8.50
N LYS A 984 12.94 -13.16 9.50
CA LYS A 984 14.36 -13.52 9.36
C LYS A 984 14.56 -14.92 9.97
N PRO A 985 14.35 -15.99 9.21
CA PRO A 985 14.45 -17.34 9.74
C PRO A 985 15.89 -17.62 10.20
N ARG A 986 16.04 -18.29 11.34
CA ARG A 986 17.34 -18.63 11.95
C ARG A 986 17.21 -19.97 12.66
N HIS A 987 18.19 -20.86 12.49
CA HIS A 987 18.26 -22.07 13.29
C HIS A 987 18.76 -21.77 14.71
N ALA A 988 18.24 -22.52 15.67
CA ALA A 988 18.68 -22.55 17.05
C ALA A 988 20.07 -23.21 17.12
N GLU A 989 20.88 -22.79 18.08
CA GLU A 989 22.22 -23.29 18.29
C GLU A 989 22.24 -24.33 19.41
N LEU A 990 23.11 -25.33 19.28
CA LEU A 990 23.24 -26.41 20.26
C LEU A 990 23.83 -25.87 21.57
N LEU A 991 23.08 -26.00 22.66
CA LEU A 991 23.51 -25.59 23.99
C LEU A 991 24.18 -26.75 24.74
N ALA A 992 23.51 -27.91 24.77
CA ALA A 992 23.95 -29.12 25.44
C ALA A 992 23.45 -30.38 24.70
N SER A 993 24.23 -31.46 24.76
CA SER A 993 23.95 -32.72 24.04
C SER A 993 23.86 -33.92 24.99
N ASP A 994 23.06 -34.92 24.61
CA ASP A 994 22.91 -36.20 25.32
C ASP A 994 22.57 -36.06 26.82
N ILE A 995 21.75 -35.07 27.18
CA ILE A 995 21.32 -34.81 28.56
C ILE A 995 19.98 -35.49 28.89
N ASP A 996 19.77 -35.88 30.15
CA ASP A 996 18.48 -36.39 30.61
C ASP A 996 17.41 -35.29 30.70
N GLU A 997 16.14 -35.69 30.85
CA GLU A 997 15.01 -34.75 30.87
C GLU A 997 15.05 -33.75 32.03
N GLU A 998 15.52 -34.16 33.21
CA GLU A 998 15.61 -33.27 34.39
C GLU A 998 16.70 -32.21 34.19
N THR A 999 17.86 -32.64 33.68
CA THR A 999 18.95 -31.74 33.30
C THR A 999 18.51 -30.77 32.19
N ALA A 1000 17.76 -31.26 31.19
CA ALA A 1000 17.21 -30.42 30.14
C ALA A 1000 16.25 -29.35 30.68
N LEU A 1001 15.34 -29.70 31.59
CA LEU A 1001 14.45 -28.72 32.21
C LEU A 1001 15.23 -27.68 33.03
N ARG A 1002 16.23 -28.09 33.81
CA ARG A 1002 17.09 -27.15 34.57
C ARG A 1002 17.81 -26.16 33.66
N TYR A 1003 18.36 -26.63 32.54
CA TYR A 1003 19.02 -25.74 31.58
C TYR A 1003 18.03 -24.80 30.87
N ILE A 1004 16.82 -25.27 30.56
CA ILE A 1004 15.76 -24.41 30.02
C ILE A 1004 15.35 -23.35 31.06
N ASP A 1005 15.17 -23.71 32.33
CA ASP A 1005 14.85 -22.78 33.43
C ASP A 1005 15.89 -21.65 33.50
N ARG A 1006 17.17 -22.02 33.57
CA ARG A 1006 18.29 -21.08 33.61
C ARG A 1006 18.35 -20.19 32.36
N PHE A 1007 18.21 -20.78 31.17
CA PHE A 1007 18.21 -20.06 29.90
C PHE A 1007 17.07 -19.02 29.84
N LEU A 1008 15.84 -19.44 30.15
CA LEU A 1008 14.68 -18.57 30.13
C LEU A 1008 14.80 -17.45 31.16
N MET A 1009 15.23 -17.75 32.38
CA MET A 1009 15.45 -16.72 33.41
C MET A 1009 16.54 -15.73 33.02
N TYR A 1010 17.66 -16.22 32.47
CA TYR A 1010 18.73 -15.35 32.01
C TYR A 1010 18.26 -14.43 30.87
N TYR A 1011 17.54 -14.97 29.88
CA TYR A 1011 16.93 -14.18 28.81
C TYR A 1011 15.91 -13.16 29.33
N ILE A 1012 15.00 -13.54 30.24
CA ILE A 1012 13.98 -12.64 30.81
C ILE A 1012 14.61 -11.44 31.53
N LYS A 1013 15.70 -11.69 32.26
CA LYS A 1013 16.42 -10.67 33.03
C LYS A 1013 17.27 -9.74 32.16
N THR A 1014 17.90 -10.27 31.11
CA THR A 1014 18.93 -9.52 30.35
C THR A 1014 18.45 -8.95 29.02
N ALA A 1015 17.39 -9.50 28.41
CA ALA A 1015 16.95 -9.03 27.09
C ALA A 1015 16.19 -7.70 27.17
N ASP A 1016 16.35 -6.89 26.12
CA ASP A 1016 15.62 -5.64 25.95
C ASP A 1016 14.14 -5.88 25.57
N LYS A 1017 13.31 -4.84 25.66
CA LYS A 1017 11.88 -4.88 25.31
C LYS A 1017 11.65 -5.46 23.91
N LEU A 1018 10.62 -6.30 23.77
CA LEU A 1018 10.18 -6.87 22.49
C LEU A 1018 11.28 -7.59 21.67
N THR A 1019 12.36 -8.04 22.33
CA THR A 1019 13.50 -8.69 21.66
C THR A 1019 13.32 -10.20 21.62
N ARG A 1020 13.44 -10.83 20.43
CA ARG A 1020 13.45 -12.30 20.29
C ARG A 1020 14.74 -12.91 20.83
N THR A 1021 14.71 -14.16 21.28
CA THR A 1021 15.90 -14.87 21.78
C THR A 1021 17.04 -14.91 20.77
N SER A 1022 16.73 -15.08 19.47
CA SER A 1022 17.72 -15.04 18.39
C SER A 1022 18.45 -13.69 18.29
N VAL A 1023 17.71 -12.59 18.34
CA VAL A 1023 18.26 -11.23 18.25
C VAL A 1023 18.99 -10.85 19.53
N TRP A 1024 18.52 -11.34 20.67
CA TRP A 1024 19.22 -11.20 21.95
C TRP A 1024 20.59 -11.90 21.90
N LEU A 1025 20.65 -13.12 21.39
CA LEU A 1025 21.91 -13.87 21.26
C LEU A 1025 22.91 -13.15 20.34
N GLU A 1026 22.45 -12.63 19.20
CA GLU A 1026 23.30 -11.87 18.25
C GLU A 1026 23.92 -10.61 18.87
N LYS A 1027 23.25 -10.00 19.86
CA LYS A 1027 23.73 -8.81 20.57
C LYS A 1027 24.51 -9.13 21.84
N LEU A 1028 24.54 -10.39 22.27
CA LEU A 1028 25.20 -10.81 23.49
C LEU A 1028 26.68 -11.04 23.20
N GLU A 1029 27.54 -10.35 23.95
CA GLU A 1029 28.98 -10.56 23.85
C GLU A 1029 29.34 -12.01 24.20
N GLY A 1030 30.14 -12.67 23.35
CA GLY A 1030 30.45 -14.09 23.47
C GLY A 1030 29.34 -15.05 22.96
N GLY A 1031 28.18 -14.53 22.51
CA GLY A 1031 27.15 -15.30 21.82
C GLY A 1031 26.72 -16.57 22.56
N ILE A 1032 26.64 -17.69 21.83
CA ILE A 1032 26.22 -18.98 22.40
C ILE A 1032 27.19 -19.52 23.46
N ASP A 1033 28.49 -19.22 23.33
CA ASP A 1033 29.50 -19.71 24.28
C ASP A 1033 29.33 -19.06 25.64
N HIS A 1034 29.02 -17.76 25.67
CA HIS A 1034 28.66 -17.06 26.91
C HIS A 1034 27.36 -17.61 27.53
N VAL A 1035 26.33 -17.86 26.70
CA VAL A 1035 25.10 -18.51 27.21
C VAL A 1035 25.40 -19.89 27.79
N ARG A 1036 26.25 -20.68 27.14
CA ARG A 1036 26.67 -22.00 27.63
C ARG A 1036 27.40 -21.88 28.97
N ASP A 1037 28.30 -20.92 29.10
CA ASP A 1037 29.04 -20.71 30.33
C ASP A 1037 28.14 -20.32 31.51
N VAL A 1038 27.18 -19.43 31.29
CA VAL A 1038 26.21 -19.03 32.32
C VAL A 1038 25.22 -20.16 32.65
N VAL A 1039 24.67 -20.84 31.64
CA VAL A 1039 23.58 -21.81 31.82
C VAL A 1039 24.09 -23.18 32.25
N VAL A 1040 25.17 -23.67 31.64
CA VAL A 1040 25.72 -25.01 31.86
C VAL A 1040 26.79 -25.00 32.94
N ASN A 1041 27.77 -24.09 32.84
CA ASN A 1041 28.91 -24.04 33.77
C ASN A 1041 28.65 -23.21 35.03
N ASP A 1042 27.51 -22.51 35.09
CA ASP A 1042 27.14 -21.63 36.21
C ASP A 1042 28.23 -20.60 36.56
N SER A 1043 28.84 -19.98 35.54
CA SER A 1043 29.97 -19.06 35.76
C SER A 1043 29.62 -17.81 36.58
N LEU A 1044 28.34 -17.48 36.69
CA LEU A 1044 27.84 -16.39 37.54
C LEU A 1044 27.45 -16.85 38.96
N GLY A 1045 27.38 -18.15 39.23
CA GLY A 1045 26.91 -18.71 40.51
C GLY A 1045 25.42 -18.45 40.79
N LEU A 1046 24.61 -18.28 39.74
CA LEU A 1046 23.19 -17.90 39.81
C LEU A 1046 22.23 -19.04 39.43
N ALA A 1047 22.73 -20.21 39.04
CA ALA A 1047 21.91 -21.32 38.57
C ALA A 1047 20.80 -21.71 39.56
N ALA A 1048 21.14 -21.85 40.85
CA ALA A 1048 20.17 -22.19 41.89
C ALA A 1048 19.11 -21.09 42.10
N GLU A 1049 19.50 -19.81 41.97
CA GLU A 1049 18.56 -18.69 42.04
C GLU A 1049 17.63 -18.68 40.82
N PHE A 1050 18.14 -18.94 39.61
CA PHE A 1050 17.30 -19.02 38.41
C PHE A 1050 16.31 -20.18 38.47
N GLU A 1051 16.73 -21.35 38.94
CA GLU A 1051 15.86 -22.51 39.15
C GLU A 1051 14.77 -22.20 40.19
N ALA A 1052 15.11 -21.54 41.31
CA ALA A 1052 14.15 -21.13 42.33
C ALA A 1052 13.18 -20.03 41.86
N ASP A 1053 13.68 -19.02 41.13
CA ASP A 1053 12.87 -17.96 40.52
C ASP A 1053 11.86 -18.56 39.52
N MET A 1054 12.30 -19.51 38.69
CA MET A 1054 11.42 -20.22 37.76
C MET A 1054 10.38 -21.05 38.53
N GLN A 1055 10.79 -21.83 39.53
CA GLN A 1055 9.87 -22.67 40.30
C GLN A 1055 8.77 -21.83 40.97
N ARG A 1056 9.11 -20.66 41.51
CA ARG A 1056 8.11 -19.72 42.05
C ARG A 1056 7.09 -19.27 40.99
N LEU A 1057 7.52 -19.03 39.75
CA LEU A 1057 6.61 -18.67 38.65
C LEU A 1057 5.70 -19.84 38.23
N VAL A 1058 6.24 -21.06 38.24
CA VAL A 1058 5.48 -22.29 37.97
C VAL A 1058 4.41 -22.50 39.05
N ASP A 1059 4.80 -22.41 40.33
CA ASP A 1059 3.91 -22.63 41.47
C ASP A 1059 2.81 -21.57 41.58
N ALA A 1060 3.09 -20.34 41.13
CA ALA A 1060 2.15 -19.22 41.13
C ALA A 1060 1.22 -19.18 39.91
N PHE A 1061 1.36 -20.10 38.95
CA PHE A 1061 0.56 -20.05 37.72
C PHE A 1061 -0.94 -20.17 38.01
N VAL A 1062 -1.70 -19.21 37.48
CA VAL A 1062 -3.16 -19.23 37.43
C VAL A 1062 -3.59 -18.94 36.00
N CYS A 1063 -4.53 -19.73 35.47
CA CYS A 1063 -5.09 -19.46 34.15
C CYS A 1063 -5.91 -18.16 34.17
N GLU A 1064 -5.45 -17.16 33.43
CA GLU A 1064 -6.02 -15.80 33.39
C GLU A 1064 -7.50 -15.80 32.99
N TRP A 1065 -7.89 -16.66 32.03
CA TRP A 1065 -9.30 -16.79 31.65
C TRP A 1065 -10.17 -17.41 32.74
N THR A 1066 -9.62 -18.33 33.53
CA THR A 1066 -10.34 -18.93 34.66
C THR A 1066 -10.57 -17.89 35.76
N ASP A 1067 -9.56 -17.07 36.03
CA ASP A 1067 -9.63 -15.95 36.97
C ASP A 1067 -10.62 -14.87 36.50
N VAL A 1068 -10.62 -14.50 35.22
CA VAL A 1068 -11.61 -13.59 34.61
C VAL A 1068 -13.03 -14.14 34.72
N VAL A 1069 -13.25 -15.40 34.33
CA VAL A 1069 -14.61 -16.01 34.32
C VAL A 1069 -15.19 -16.08 35.74
N ARG A 1070 -14.36 -16.38 36.74
CA ARG A 1070 -14.79 -16.54 38.14
C ARG A 1070 -14.88 -15.23 38.92
N SER A 1071 -14.38 -14.11 38.37
CA SER A 1071 -14.41 -12.79 39.01
C SER A 1071 -15.38 -11.84 38.29
N PRO A 1072 -16.51 -11.44 38.92
CA PRO A 1072 -17.44 -10.48 38.32
C PRO A 1072 -16.78 -9.14 37.97
N GLU A 1073 -15.83 -8.68 38.78
CA GLU A 1073 -15.07 -7.44 38.57
C GLU A 1073 -14.20 -7.54 37.31
N LYS A 1074 -13.42 -8.61 37.17
CA LYS A 1074 -12.55 -8.81 35.99
C LYS A 1074 -13.35 -9.07 34.72
N ARG A 1075 -14.49 -9.76 34.84
CA ARG A 1075 -15.42 -9.96 33.72
C ARG A 1075 -15.99 -8.64 33.20
N ALA A 1076 -16.20 -7.64 34.05
CA ALA A 1076 -16.69 -6.33 33.63
C ALA A 1076 -15.70 -5.59 32.72
N LEU A 1077 -14.40 -5.91 32.76
CA LEU A 1077 -13.37 -5.31 31.88
C LEU A 1077 -13.56 -5.64 30.39
N PHE A 1078 -14.34 -6.68 30.07
CA PHE A 1078 -14.57 -7.16 28.70
C PHE A 1078 -15.85 -6.60 28.08
N ARG A 1079 -16.51 -5.65 28.73
CA ARG A 1079 -17.66 -4.95 28.15
C ARG A 1079 -17.20 -3.96 27.08
N HIS A 1080 -17.90 -3.94 25.96
CA HIS A 1080 -17.69 -2.93 24.92
C HIS A 1080 -18.34 -1.60 25.29
N PHE A 1081 -19.56 -1.65 25.85
CA PHE A 1081 -20.32 -0.51 26.36
C PHE A 1081 -20.57 -0.64 27.86
N ALA A 1082 -20.58 0.50 28.56
CA ALA A 1082 -20.85 0.55 30.00
C ALA A 1082 -22.34 0.44 30.34
N ASP A 1083 -23.22 1.07 29.54
CA ASP A 1083 -24.66 1.12 29.80
C ASP A 1083 -25.45 0.07 28.99
N GLU A 1084 -26.52 -0.46 29.59
CA GLU A 1084 -27.37 -1.51 28.99
C GLU A 1084 -28.12 -1.02 27.74
N GLY A 1085 -28.37 0.29 27.61
CA GLY A 1085 -29.03 0.88 26.45
C GLY A 1085 -28.17 0.84 25.20
N SER A 1086 -26.92 1.29 25.30
CA SER A 1086 -25.91 1.18 24.24
C SER A 1086 -25.64 -0.28 23.87
N ALA A 1087 -25.59 -1.19 24.87
CA ALA A 1087 -25.40 -2.62 24.64
C ALA A 1087 -26.60 -3.28 23.94
N ALA A 1088 -27.83 -2.83 24.20
CA ALA A 1088 -29.04 -3.33 23.52
C ALA A 1088 -29.09 -2.87 22.06
N LEU A 1089 -28.84 -1.59 21.80
CA LEU A 1089 -28.79 -1.01 20.44
C LEU A 1089 -27.69 -1.65 19.58
N ALA A 1090 -26.55 -2.02 20.18
CA ALA A 1090 -25.46 -2.68 19.47
C ALA A 1090 -25.75 -4.14 19.05
N ARG A 1091 -26.73 -4.79 19.67
CA ARG A 1091 -27.17 -6.13 19.27
C ARG A 1091 -28.04 -6.11 18.01
N GLU A 1092 -28.61 -4.96 17.67
CA GLU A 1092 -29.48 -4.75 16.50
C GLU A 1092 -28.68 -4.37 15.24
N ASP A 1093 -27.46 -3.84 15.38
CA ASP A 1093 -26.58 -3.45 14.27
C ASP A 1093 -25.75 -4.61 13.71
N ARG A 1094 -25.56 -4.63 12.39
CA ARG A 1094 -24.71 -5.63 11.71
C ARG A 1094 -23.24 -5.38 12.06
N PRO A 1095 -22.48 -6.41 12.51
CA PRO A 1095 -21.02 -6.32 12.60
C PRO A 1095 -20.41 -6.00 11.22
N ALA A 1096 -19.14 -5.58 11.20
CA ALA A 1096 -18.37 -5.35 9.97
C ALA A 1096 -18.73 -6.39 8.89
N PRO A 1097 -19.00 -5.99 7.63
CA PRO A 1097 -19.61 -6.86 6.63
C PRO A 1097 -18.88 -8.21 6.59
N MET A 1098 -19.58 -9.29 6.89
CA MET A 1098 -19.01 -10.65 6.91
C MET A 1098 -19.32 -11.32 5.57
N VAL A 1099 -18.32 -11.93 4.95
CA VAL A 1099 -18.47 -12.73 3.74
C VAL A 1099 -18.35 -14.22 4.07
N SER A 1100 -19.05 -15.05 3.29
CA SER A 1100 -18.92 -16.50 3.37
C SER A 1100 -17.97 -16.98 2.29
N ALA A 1101 -16.94 -17.75 2.67
CA ALA A 1101 -16.01 -18.38 1.74
C ALA A 1101 -15.55 -19.72 2.31
N ARG A 1102 -15.47 -20.76 1.46
CA ARG A 1102 -15.08 -22.13 1.86
C ARG A 1102 -15.90 -22.69 3.03
N GLY A 1103 -17.19 -22.38 3.07
CA GLY A 1103 -18.10 -22.87 4.12
C GLY A 1103 -17.92 -22.22 5.49
N GLN A 1104 -17.13 -21.14 5.61
CA GLN A 1104 -16.94 -20.39 6.86
C GLN A 1104 -17.16 -18.89 6.65
N ARG A 1105 -17.55 -18.17 7.70
CA ARG A 1105 -17.72 -16.70 7.67
C ARG A 1105 -16.43 -16.01 8.08
N HIS A 1106 -16.06 -14.93 7.41
CA HIS A 1106 -14.95 -14.06 7.82
C HIS A 1106 -15.24 -12.60 7.45
N PRO A 1107 -14.53 -11.60 8.03
CA PRO A 1107 -14.71 -10.21 7.65
C PRO A 1107 -14.45 -9.99 6.14
N ALA A 1108 -15.34 -9.28 5.45
CA ALA A 1108 -15.18 -8.83 4.06
C ALA A 1108 -13.84 -8.12 3.89
N PRO A 1109 -13.10 -8.20 2.76
CA PRO A 1109 -11.86 -7.46 2.46
C PRO A 1109 -11.94 -5.96 2.78
N TRP A 1110 -10.81 -5.29 3.05
CA TRP A 1110 -10.84 -3.84 3.31
C TRP A 1110 -11.14 -3.23 1.96
N THR A 1111 -12.34 -2.68 1.78
CA THR A 1111 -12.60 -1.85 0.62
C THR A 1111 -11.65 -0.67 0.69
N ARG A 1112 -10.93 -0.38 -0.39
CA ARG A 1112 -10.00 0.75 -0.47
C ARG A 1112 -10.84 2.03 -0.64
N THR A 1113 -11.65 2.36 0.35
CA THR A 1113 -12.24 3.69 0.47
C THR A 1113 -11.06 4.62 0.68
N THR A 1114 -10.76 5.46 -0.30
CA THR A 1114 -9.80 6.54 -0.16
C THR A 1114 -10.15 7.33 1.10
N LEU A 1115 -9.33 7.22 2.13
CA LEU A 1115 -9.49 8.02 3.34
C LEU A 1115 -9.28 9.49 2.94
N PRO A 1116 -10.25 10.38 3.19
CA PRO A 1116 -10.02 11.80 2.98
C PRO A 1116 -8.90 12.26 3.93
N ALA A 1117 -7.84 12.84 3.38
CA ALA A 1117 -6.87 13.60 4.16
C ALA A 1117 -7.59 14.82 4.78
N LYS A 1118 -7.32 15.07 6.07
CA LYS A 1118 -7.84 16.17 6.89
C LYS A 1118 -9.37 16.36 6.88
N ARG A 1119 -10.06 15.73 7.83
CA ARG A 1119 -11.25 16.36 8.44
C ARG A 1119 -10.80 17.05 9.72
N HIS A 1120 -10.57 18.36 9.65
CA HIS A 1120 -10.94 19.17 10.81
C HIS A 1120 -12.45 18.98 10.97
N LEU A 1121 -12.88 18.58 12.16
CA LEU A 1121 -14.31 18.53 12.44
C LEU A 1121 -14.91 19.90 12.08
N PRO A 1122 -16.04 19.95 11.36
CA PRO A 1122 -16.71 21.23 11.12
C PRO A 1122 -16.95 21.94 12.46
N VAL A 1123 -16.68 23.25 12.49
CA VAL A 1123 -17.09 24.09 13.63
C VAL A 1123 -18.62 24.12 13.62
N VAL A 1124 -19.23 23.26 14.42
CA VAL A 1124 -20.68 23.27 14.63
C VAL A 1124 -21.00 24.38 15.62
N GLU A 1125 -21.74 25.40 15.17
CA GLU A 1125 -22.08 26.59 15.96
C GLU A 1125 -23.03 26.31 17.13
N GLN A 1126 -23.79 25.20 17.08
CA GLN A 1126 -24.68 24.78 18.15
C GLN A 1126 -24.20 23.47 18.78
N ARG A 1127 -23.68 23.57 20.01
CA ARG A 1127 -23.33 22.44 20.85
C ARG A 1127 -24.08 22.50 22.17
N SER A 1128 -24.32 21.35 22.76
CA SER A 1128 -24.95 21.25 24.08
C SER A 1128 -24.27 20.19 24.91
N TRP A 1129 -24.25 20.42 26.23
CA TRP A 1129 -23.75 19.45 27.19
C TRP A 1129 -24.69 18.25 27.23
N THR A 1130 -24.21 17.15 26.66
CA THR A 1130 -24.94 15.87 26.62
C THR A 1130 -24.40 14.98 27.74
N ARG A 1131 -25.30 14.46 28.56
CA ARG A 1131 -24.96 13.49 29.61
C ARG A 1131 -24.68 12.14 28.94
N LEU A 1132 -23.51 11.55 29.22
CA LEU A 1132 -23.06 10.30 28.60
C LEU A 1132 -23.26 9.10 29.53
N LEU A 1133 -22.32 8.87 30.45
CA LEU A 1133 -22.37 7.75 31.40
C LEU A 1133 -21.87 8.15 32.78
N ARG A 1134 -22.01 7.25 33.76
CA ARG A 1134 -21.50 7.46 35.12
C ARG A 1134 -19.98 7.41 35.13
N ALA A 1135 -19.34 8.33 35.85
CA ALA A 1135 -17.88 8.37 35.94
C ALA A 1135 -17.29 7.07 36.49
N ALA A 1136 -17.99 6.40 37.42
CA ALA A 1136 -17.58 5.13 38.02
C ALA A 1136 -17.53 3.94 37.03
N GLU A 1137 -18.11 4.07 35.83
CA GLU A 1137 -18.12 3.01 34.82
C GLU A 1137 -16.93 3.09 33.85
N VAL A 1138 -16.19 4.21 33.84
CA VAL A 1138 -14.98 4.37 33.04
C VAL A 1138 -13.77 3.91 33.84
N PRO A 1139 -12.97 2.96 33.33
CA PRO A 1139 -11.77 2.51 34.04
C PRO A 1139 -10.78 3.66 34.28
N ALA A 1140 -10.25 3.78 35.49
CA ALA A 1140 -9.12 4.66 35.78
C ALA A 1140 -7.91 4.31 34.90
N GLU A 1141 -7.23 5.31 34.35
CA GLU A 1141 -6.14 5.14 33.38
C GLU A 1141 -6.55 4.37 32.10
N GLY A 1142 -7.83 4.41 31.75
CA GLY A 1142 -8.38 3.68 30.62
C GLY A 1142 -9.49 4.42 29.91
N GLY A 1143 -10.12 3.71 28.98
CA GLY A 1143 -11.27 4.21 28.25
C GLY A 1143 -12.39 3.20 28.09
N MET A 1144 -13.55 3.72 27.69
CA MET A 1144 -14.82 3.03 27.51
C MET A 1144 -15.57 3.63 26.32
N ALA A 1145 -16.26 2.80 25.54
CA ALA A 1145 -17.12 3.30 24.48
C ALA A 1145 -18.51 3.67 25.01
N VAL A 1146 -19.11 4.70 24.44
CA VAL A 1146 -20.53 5.05 24.65
C VAL A 1146 -21.17 5.37 23.32
N ARG A 1147 -22.49 5.21 23.25
CA ARG A 1147 -23.26 5.55 22.06
C ARG A 1147 -24.13 6.78 22.27
N VAL A 1148 -24.19 7.64 21.25
CA VAL A 1148 -25.11 8.78 21.18
C VAL A 1148 -25.80 8.73 19.82
N GLY A 1149 -27.05 8.28 19.78
CA GLY A 1149 -27.70 7.86 18.53
C GLY A 1149 -27.07 6.56 18.02
N ARG A 1150 -26.58 6.55 16.78
CA ARG A 1150 -25.79 5.48 16.17
C ARG A 1150 -24.28 5.71 16.29
N ALA A 1151 -23.85 6.94 16.55
CA ALA A 1151 -22.45 7.32 16.67
C ALA A 1151 -21.78 6.79 17.95
N GLU A 1152 -20.55 6.28 17.82
CA GLU A 1152 -19.78 5.73 18.94
C GLU A 1152 -18.60 6.66 19.33
N LEU A 1153 -18.60 7.06 20.60
CA LEU A 1153 -17.59 7.90 21.22
C LEU A 1153 -16.70 7.09 22.15
N ALA A 1154 -15.45 7.53 22.32
CA ALA A 1154 -14.51 6.98 23.28
C ALA A 1154 -14.32 7.97 24.43
N LEU A 1155 -14.60 7.52 25.65
CA LEU A 1155 -14.38 8.27 26.87
C LEU A 1155 -13.13 7.75 27.54
N PHE A 1156 -12.30 8.66 28.05
CA PHE A 1156 -11.07 8.34 28.74
C PHE A 1156 -11.03 9.03 30.09
N HIS A 1157 -10.70 8.26 31.13
CA HIS A 1157 -10.42 8.77 32.47
C HIS A 1157 -8.91 8.75 32.71
N PHE A 1158 -8.28 9.91 32.57
CA PHE A 1158 -6.84 10.07 32.77
C PHE A 1158 -6.57 10.46 34.24
N GLU A 1159 -6.81 9.50 35.14
CA GLU A 1159 -6.80 9.70 36.59
C GLU A 1159 -5.52 10.35 37.12
N SER A 1160 -4.34 9.93 36.63
CA SER A 1160 -3.05 10.48 37.07
C SER A 1160 -2.86 11.96 36.70
N ARG A 1161 -3.70 12.50 35.81
CA ARG A 1161 -3.77 13.93 35.49
C ARG A 1161 -5.02 14.61 36.08
N GLY A 1162 -5.98 13.84 36.60
CA GLY A 1162 -7.27 14.35 37.04
C GLY A 1162 -8.16 14.84 35.90
N GLU A 1163 -7.93 14.37 34.67
CA GLU A 1163 -8.53 14.90 33.45
C GLU A 1163 -9.44 13.85 32.77
N TRP A 1164 -10.43 14.34 32.05
CA TRP A 1164 -11.40 13.55 31.30
C TRP A 1164 -11.40 13.97 29.84
N TYR A 1165 -11.43 13.00 28.94
CA TYR A 1165 -11.42 13.26 27.50
C TYR A 1165 -12.51 12.47 26.80
N VAL A 1166 -13.13 13.08 25.80
CA VAL A 1166 -14.08 12.40 24.90
C VAL A 1166 -13.63 12.60 23.47
N THR A 1167 -13.56 11.52 22.71
CA THR A 1167 -13.18 11.53 21.29
C THR A 1167 -14.16 10.70 20.46
N GLN A 1168 -14.03 10.72 19.13
CA GLN A 1168 -14.62 9.63 18.33
C GLN A 1168 -13.99 8.29 18.73
N ASN A 1169 -14.75 7.20 18.64
CA ASN A 1169 -14.16 5.87 18.85
C ASN A 1169 -13.48 5.29 17.60
N MET A 1170 -13.79 5.83 16.42
CA MET A 1170 -13.27 5.35 15.15
C MET A 1170 -11.80 5.74 14.94
N CYS A 1171 -10.94 4.76 14.68
CA CYS A 1171 -9.58 5.01 14.22
C CYS A 1171 -9.58 5.43 12.74
N PRO A 1172 -8.98 6.58 12.36
CA PRO A 1172 -9.08 7.11 11.00
C PRO A 1172 -8.28 6.28 9.98
N HIS A 1173 -7.28 5.49 10.39
CA HIS A 1173 -6.45 4.69 9.47
C HIS A 1173 -7.18 3.55 8.77
N LYS A 1174 -8.19 2.98 9.43
CA LYS A 1174 -8.93 1.80 8.95
C LYS A 1174 -10.42 1.84 9.28
N GLN A 1175 -10.89 2.92 9.90
CA GLN A 1175 -12.30 3.13 10.26
C GLN A 1175 -12.87 2.08 11.23
N GLU A 1176 -12.01 1.51 12.08
CA GLU A 1176 -12.44 0.56 13.12
C GLU A 1176 -12.75 1.29 14.44
N LEU A 1177 -13.85 0.92 15.09
CA LEU A 1177 -14.36 1.50 16.34
C LEU A 1177 -13.63 0.92 17.57
N VAL A 1178 -12.40 1.36 17.82
CA VAL A 1178 -11.55 0.74 18.85
C VAL A 1178 -10.75 1.71 19.73
N LEU A 1179 -10.78 3.03 19.50
CA LEU A 1179 -9.92 3.96 20.25
C LEU A 1179 -10.13 3.93 21.77
N SER A 1180 -11.34 3.66 22.26
CA SER A 1180 -11.70 3.47 23.67
C SER A 1180 -10.90 2.35 24.34
N ARG A 1181 -10.38 1.42 23.54
CA ARG A 1181 -9.52 0.30 23.97
C ARG A 1181 -8.03 0.63 23.91
N GLY A 1182 -7.69 1.85 23.49
CA GLY A 1182 -6.33 2.33 23.35
C GLY A 1182 -5.63 2.53 24.69
N LEU A 1183 -4.30 2.69 24.61
CA LEU A 1183 -3.46 2.91 25.77
C LEU A 1183 -3.26 4.42 25.99
N LEU A 1184 -3.60 4.90 27.19
CA LEU A 1184 -3.35 6.29 27.58
C LEU A 1184 -1.89 6.52 27.90
N GLY A 1185 -1.42 7.74 27.68
CA GLY A 1185 -0.07 8.16 28.04
C GLY A 1185 0.15 9.62 27.67
N ASP A 1186 1.40 10.06 27.68
CA ASP A 1186 1.78 11.39 27.21
C ASP A 1186 2.99 11.31 26.25
N GLN A 1187 3.12 12.33 25.42
CA GLN A 1187 4.28 12.55 24.56
C GLN A 1187 4.66 14.02 24.61
N GLY A 1188 5.86 14.32 25.13
CA GLY A 1188 6.24 15.71 25.43
C GLY A 1188 5.23 16.43 26.34
N GLY A 1189 4.60 15.72 27.30
CA GLY A 1189 3.58 16.28 28.19
C GLY A 1189 2.17 16.38 27.60
N THR A 1190 2.01 16.20 26.28
CA THR A 1190 0.70 16.19 25.61
C THR A 1190 -0.01 14.86 25.88
N PRO A 1191 -1.23 14.87 26.45
CA PRO A 1191 -1.99 13.66 26.72
C PRO A 1191 -2.40 12.99 25.40
N LYS A 1192 -2.22 11.68 25.30
CA LYS A 1192 -2.46 10.91 24.09
C LYS A 1192 -3.12 9.56 24.33
N VAL A 1193 -3.72 9.03 23.27
CA VAL A 1193 -4.14 7.64 23.16
C VAL A 1193 -3.39 6.94 22.02
N ALA A 1194 -2.83 5.78 22.30
CA ALA A 1194 -2.24 4.91 21.27
C ALA A 1194 -3.32 3.97 20.71
N CYS A 1195 -3.52 4.00 19.39
CA CYS A 1195 -4.47 3.17 18.67
C CYS A 1195 -4.18 1.67 18.87
N PRO A 1196 -5.17 0.83 19.22
CA PRO A 1196 -4.99 -0.61 19.40
C PRO A 1196 -4.39 -1.38 18.22
N PHE A 1197 -4.77 -1.02 16.99
CA PHE A 1197 -4.32 -1.73 15.78
C PHE A 1197 -2.96 -1.28 15.29
N HIS A 1198 -2.79 0.04 15.13
CA HIS A 1198 -1.67 0.59 14.37
C HIS A 1198 -0.59 1.20 15.26
N LYS A 1199 -0.84 1.31 16.57
CA LYS A 1199 0.02 1.98 17.56
C LYS A 1199 0.32 3.45 17.24
N LYS A 1200 -0.44 4.04 16.31
CA LYS A 1200 -0.43 5.47 16.00
C LYS A 1200 -1.05 6.23 17.18
N THR A 1201 -0.43 7.32 17.55
CA THR A 1201 -0.76 8.11 18.73
C THR A 1201 -1.55 9.36 18.34
N PHE A 1202 -2.62 9.65 19.07
CA PHE A 1202 -3.45 10.84 18.85
C PHE A 1202 -3.51 11.67 20.12
N SER A 1203 -3.37 12.99 20.00
CA SER A 1203 -3.61 13.93 21.09
C SER A 1203 -5.07 13.84 21.55
N LEU A 1204 -5.28 13.69 22.86
CA LEU A 1204 -6.62 13.70 23.45
C LEU A 1204 -7.20 15.12 23.56
N GLU A 1205 -6.34 16.13 23.46
CA GLU A 1205 -6.74 17.55 23.47
C GLU A 1205 -7.10 18.02 22.05
N SER A 1206 -6.13 17.97 21.13
CA SER A 1206 -6.29 18.52 19.77
C SER A 1206 -6.84 17.51 18.75
N GLY A 1207 -6.74 16.21 19.04
CA GLY A 1207 -7.08 15.15 18.10
C GLY A 1207 -6.00 14.87 17.05
N GLU A 1208 -4.91 15.63 17.01
CA GLU A 1208 -3.85 15.48 16.01
C GLU A 1208 -3.06 14.17 16.19
N CYS A 1209 -2.64 13.56 15.08
CA CYS A 1209 -1.74 12.41 15.12
C CYS A 1209 -0.31 12.84 15.47
N LEU A 1210 0.17 12.40 16.63
CA LEU A 1210 1.51 12.70 17.15
C LEU A 1210 2.59 11.78 16.53
N SER A 1211 2.19 10.80 15.72
CA SER A 1211 3.08 9.88 15.02
C SER A 1211 3.49 10.34 13.61
N GLY A 1212 3.12 11.57 13.20
CA GLY A 1212 3.55 12.18 11.94
C GLY A 1212 2.69 11.92 10.70
N ASP A 1213 1.49 11.33 10.85
CA ASP A 1213 0.50 11.26 9.76
C ASP A 1213 -0.40 12.51 9.76
N GLU A 1214 -0.97 12.89 8.61
CA GLU A 1214 -1.92 14.01 8.50
C GLU A 1214 -3.34 13.68 8.99
N LEU A 1215 -3.55 12.51 9.59
CA LEU A 1215 -4.86 12.09 10.10
C LEU A 1215 -5.09 12.67 11.51
N SER A 1216 -6.35 12.94 11.83
CA SER A 1216 -6.78 13.42 13.15
C SER A 1216 -8.04 12.69 13.59
N ILE A 1217 -8.33 12.76 14.88
CA ILE A 1217 -9.58 12.28 15.49
C ILE A 1217 -10.39 13.47 16.01
N ALA A 1218 -11.70 13.32 16.02
CA ALA A 1218 -12.61 14.20 16.72
C ALA A 1218 -12.32 14.22 18.22
N THR A 1219 -12.20 15.40 18.83
CA THR A 1219 -12.20 15.58 20.29
C THR A 1219 -13.38 16.47 20.71
N PHE A 1220 -13.91 16.20 21.90
CA PHE A 1220 -15.06 16.88 22.47
C PHE A 1220 -14.75 17.30 23.90
N PRO A 1221 -15.02 18.56 24.28
CA PRO A 1221 -14.87 19.01 25.67
C PRO A 1221 -15.67 18.13 26.62
N ALA A 1222 -15.03 17.73 27.72
CA ALA A 1222 -15.61 16.83 28.72
C ALA A 1222 -15.65 17.51 30.10
N ARG A 1223 -16.67 17.21 30.89
CA ARG A 1223 -16.73 17.59 32.32
C ARG A 1223 -17.44 16.52 33.13
N VAL A 1224 -17.17 16.49 34.44
CA VAL A 1224 -17.85 15.59 35.37
C VAL A 1224 -18.63 16.41 36.39
N GLU A 1225 -19.94 16.18 36.47
CA GLU A 1225 -20.86 16.86 37.39
C GLU A 1225 -21.81 15.83 38.01
N ASP A 1226 -22.00 15.87 39.33
CA ASP A 1226 -22.87 14.95 40.09
C ASP A 1226 -22.63 13.45 39.80
N GLY A 1227 -21.38 13.07 39.56
CA GLY A 1227 -20.98 11.68 39.25
C GLY A 1227 -21.24 11.23 37.82
N TRP A 1228 -21.65 12.14 36.93
CA TRP A 1228 -21.90 11.89 35.51
C TRP A 1228 -20.86 12.58 34.63
N VAL A 1229 -20.42 11.89 33.58
CA VAL A 1229 -19.59 12.48 32.53
C VAL A 1229 -20.49 13.13 31.48
N TYR A 1230 -20.21 14.38 31.17
CA TYR A 1230 -20.85 15.15 30.11
C TYR A 1230 -19.83 15.46 29.03
N ALA A 1231 -20.27 15.44 27.77
CA ALA A 1231 -19.51 16.00 26.66
C ALA A 1231 -20.30 17.09 25.95
N GLU A 1232 -19.59 18.10 25.47
CA GLU A 1232 -20.18 19.14 24.64
C GLU A 1232 -20.26 18.63 23.19
N LEU A 1233 -21.45 18.18 22.78
CA LEU A 1233 -21.70 17.53 21.50
C LEU A 1233 -22.60 18.39 20.60
N PRO A 1234 -22.47 18.30 19.27
CA PRO A 1234 -23.49 18.79 18.35
C PRO A 1234 -24.77 17.93 18.45
N GLY A 1235 -25.87 18.38 17.84
CA GLY A 1235 -27.11 17.58 17.78
C GLY A 1235 -26.88 16.18 17.19
N VAL A 1236 -27.67 15.19 17.59
CA VAL A 1236 -27.45 13.75 17.28
C VAL A 1236 -27.27 13.49 15.79
N GLU A 1237 -28.12 14.03 14.92
CA GLU A 1237 -27.97 13.88 13.46
C GLU A 1237 -26.67 14.48 12.92
N ALA A 1238 -26.23 15.62 13.47
CA ALA A 1238 -24.96 16.24 13.08
C ALA A 1238 -23.76 15.45 13.61
N LEU A 1239 -23.86 14.87 14.81
CA LEU A 1239 -22.85 13.99 15.38
C LEU A 1239 -22.72 12.70 14.55
N GLU A 1240 -23.84 12.07 14.20
CA GLU A 1240 -23.91 10.92 13.30
C GLU A 1240 -23.34 11.29 11.93
N GLY A 1241 -23.79 12.36 11.28
CA GLY A 1241 -23.23 12.78 9.99
C GLY A 1241 -21.72 13.06 10.04
N MET A 1242 -21.24 13.62 11.16
CA MET A 1242 -19.82 13.93 11.36
C MET A 1242 -18.96 12.67 11.54
N LEU A 1243 -19.46 11.68 12.28
CA LEU A 1243 -18.70 10.46 12.64
C LEU A 1243 -19.01 9.27 11.72
N GLU A 1244 -20.18 9.22 11.10
CA GLU A 1244 -20.70 8.17 10.21
C GLU A 1244 -20.66 8.56 8.72
N GLY A 1245 -20.21 9.77 8.38
CA GLY A 1245 -20.05 10.25 7.00
C GLY A 1245 -19.02 9.50 6.13
N ALA A 1246 -18.91 8.19 6.33
CA ALA A 1246 -18.26 7.16 5.52
C ALA A 1246 -19.14 5.89 5.34
N CYS A 1247 -20.44 5.90 5.70
CA CYS A 1247 -21.36 4.78 5.49
C CYS A 1247 -22.79 5.24 5.18
N THR A 1248 -22.99 5.99 4.09
CA THR A 1248 -24.33 6.15 3.49
C THR A 1248 -24.29 5.67 2.05
N GLY A 1249 -24.52 4.36 1.91
CA GLY A 1249 -24.82 3.65 0.68
C GLY A 1249 -25.61 2.41 1.06
N GLU A 1250 -26.91 2.61 1.30
CA GLU A 1250 -27.98 1.62 1.35
C GLU A 1250 -27.83 0.41 2.29
N CYS A 1251 -28.34 0.56 3.52
CA CYS A 1251 -28.81 -0.56 4.34
C CYS A 1251 -29.97 -0.10 5.21
N HIS A 1252 -31.17 0.09 4.65
CA HIS A 1252 -32.43 -0.03 5.38
C HIS A 1252 -33.56 -0.43 4.42
N ASP A 1253 -34.50 -1.21 4.96
CA ASP A 1253 -35.74 -1.77 4.40
C ASP A 1253 -35.67 -2.88 3.32
N SER A 1254 -35.61 -4.12 3.80
CA SER A 1254 -36.42 -5.24 3.28
C SER A 1254 -36.22 -6.47 4.17
N THR A 1255 -37.05 -6.64 5.21
CA THR A 1255 -37.26 -7.93 5.92
C THR A 1255 -38.40 -7.77 6.93
N ARG A 1256 -39.58 -7.33 6.46
CA ARG A 1256 -40.86 -7.47 7.19
C ARG A 1256 -42.00 -7.53 6.17
N GLU A 1257 -42.03 -8.61 5.40
CA GLU A 1257 -43.21 -9.16 4.70
C GLU A 1257 -42.64 -10.25 3.79
N ASP A 1258 -42.81 -11.50 4.22
CA ASP A 1258 -42.88 -12.72 3.38
C ASP A 1258 -42.70 -13.93 4.31
N ALA A 1259 -43.72 -14.12 5.15
CA ALA A 1259 -44.06 -15.38 5.78
C ALA A 1259 -45.54 -15.61 5.53
N ALA A 1260 -45.90 -15.80 4.25
CA ALA A 1260 -47.20 -16.29 3.80
C ALA A 1260 -47.12 -16.75 2.33
N GLU A 1261 -46.41 -17.85 2.07
CA GLU A 1261 -46.82 -19.00 1.22
C GLU A 1261 -45.74 -20.08 1.18
#